data_AF-A0A356S7W5-F1
#
_entry.id   AF-A0A356S7W5-F1
#
_cell.length_a   1.000
_cell.length_b   1.000
_cell.length_c   1.000
_cell.angle_alpha   90.00
_cell.angle_beta   90.00
_cell.angle_gamma   90.00
#
_symmetry.space_group_name_H-M   'P 1'
#
loop_
_entity.id
_entity.type
_entity.pdbx_description
1 polymer ?
#
loop_
_entity_poly.entity_id
_entity_poly.type
_entity_poly.pdbx_seq_one_letter_code
_entity_poly.pdbx_strand_id
1 'polypeptide(L)'
;PAAADGGRFTDQIDAGLQPWQVQKLYVSLRSDPADPNAQTLEINTGEYDPVTGRSFFQIGMQGRSQQKTQQMGSLELQGAQLSVLQLTESNIAINSDERSVFDGIDTSISGLIRFERQPVSAFIELSVELQAMIAGILNNFNPLEPAASVAELAEAHELANLAKDAAHDSETIRLLEEKILEIESALVLAAGVRVDALTDTEMLVPGTTANIAARAYMPGASASLNSAQVNAPAGWRVSAADMELLPDETGRRRIERPKEQAFFQVAIPAEANVTQPYWLEKTREGAAYDWSTAGAAQTLPFAAPLITAEVVFDIAGVTTAVYKEVEYRQLDRIRGEVRRRIDIVPAVSVEPATDLLVVPESASAQPIQLLLNVHNNSQDSIEGSAQFALPPGWNLEPAFTEFALPPAPASSTLAFEVSMPADVQAGEYRLIGSALVGGKRYQQAVQEIAYPHIRTHRIYSESKTEVAVVDVEVADIQVGYVMGSGDQVPAALRRLGLEVSILSDDELTTGDLSRFDTIVVGIRASQTRQAFVSNNERMLEFADEGGTLIVQYQQPDFAAQNLAPFPVAMERNVRVVDETAPITILEPDHPVFSFPNQIDAQDFEGWVQERNNYNFSSFDRERYVPLTEAHDEGESPSDGAMLHARIGSGNYVYTSYSWFRQLPAGVPGAYRIFANLLSLPAAPQ
;
A
#
# COMPACT_ATOMS: atom_id res chain seq x y z
N PRO A 1 -27.29 -11.12 7.86
CA PRO A 1 -25.85 -11.51 7.94
C PRO A 1 -25.61 -12.68 8.91
N ALA A 2 -24.66 -13.59 8.62
CA ALA A 2 -24.35 -14.74 9.49
C ALA A 2 -23.89 -14.32 10.92
N ALA A 3 -23.18 -13.20 11.04
CA ALA A 3 -22.74 -12.66 12.34
C ALA A 3 -23.86 -12.12 13.24
N ALA A 4 -25.07 -11.92 12.69
CA ALA A 4 -26.25 -11.49 13.45
C ALA A 4 -27.07 -12.67 14.00
N ASP A 5 -26.74 -13.90 13.59
CA ASP A 5 -27.40 -15.12 14.01
C ASP A 5 -26.58 -15.78 15.13
N GLY A 6 -27.10 -15.75 16.36
CA GLY A 6 -26.47 -16.37 17.52
C GLY A 6 -26.28 -17.89 17.40
N GLY A 7 -26.92 -18.55 16.42
CA GLY A 7 -26.76 -19.97 16.12
C GLY A 7 -25.69 -20.29 15.06
N ARG A 8 -25.10 -19.30 14.40
CA ARG A 8 -24.12 -19.52 13.30
C ARG A 8 -22.70 -19.75 13.79
N PHE A 9 -22.25 -18.98 14.79
CA PHE A 9 -20.88 -19.01 15.31
C PHE A 9 -20.90 -19.30 16.81
N THR A 10 -21.46 -20.45 17.20
CA THR A 10 -21.69 -20.76 18.64
C THR A 10 -20.40 -20.72 19.45
N ASP A 11 -19.28 -21.18 18.88
CA ASP A 11 -17.97 -21.13 19.56
C ASP A 11 -17.55 -19.69 19.92
N GLN A 12 -17.90 -18.70 19.09
CA GLN A 12 -17.60 -17.28 19.33
C GLN A 12 -18.52 -16.69 20.41
N ILE A 13 -19.79 -17.08 20.41
CA ILE A 13 -20.76 -16.67 21.43
C ILE A 13 -20.38 -17.26 22.79
N ASP A 14 -19.99 -18.53 22.81
CA ASP A 14 -19.48 -19.20 24.01
C ASP A 14 -18.19 -18.56 24.55
N ALA A 15 -17.37 -17.98 23.65
CA ALA A 15 -16.20 -17.17 24.00
C ALA A 15 -16.53 -15.75 24.51
N GLY A 16 -17.83 -15.40 24.63
CA GLY A 16 -18.31 -14.14 25.21
C GLY A 16 -18.69 -13.07 24.20
N LEU A 17 -18.58 -13.31 22.89
CA LEU A 17 -19.07 -12.38 21.88
C LEU A 17 -20.61 -12.37 21.85
N GLN A 18 -21.20 -11.22 21.53
CA GLN A 18 -22.65 -11.09 21.38
C GLN A 18 -23.00 -10.87 19.90
N PRO A 19 -24.10 -11.47 19.40
CA PRO A 19 -24.52 -11.22 18.04
C PRO A 19 -24.98 -9.76 17.92
N TRP A 20 -24.46 -9.04 16.94
CA TRP A 20 -24.91 -7.70 16.63
C TRP A 20 -26.04 -7.76 15.59
N GLN A 21 -27.13 -7.01 15.80
CA GLN A 21 -28.24 -6.97 14.85
C GLN A 21 -28.19 -5.69 14.01
N VAL A 22 -28.16 -5.89 12.69
CA VAL A 22 -28.29 -4.80 11.72
C VAL A 22 -29.72 -4.29 11.75
N GLN A 23 -29.93 -3.02 12.09
CA GLN A 23 -31.27 -2.42 12.08
C GLN A 23 -31.73 -2.09 10.65
N LYS A 24 -30.86 -1.52 9.83
CA LYS A 24 -31.09 -1.22 8.41
C LYS A 24 -29.84 -1.49 7.60
N LEU A 25 -30.00 -2.05 6.40
CA LEU A 25 -28.92 -2.30 5.45
C LEU A 25 -29.15 -1.51 4.16
N TYR A 26 -28.29 -0.53 3.93
CA TYR A 26 -28.28 0.24 2.70
C TYR A 26 -27.12 -0.17 1.80
N VAL A 27 -27.36 -0.18 0.49
CA VAL A 27 -26.34 -0.40 -0.54
C VAL A 27 -26.28 0.84 -1.43
N SER A 28 -25.08 1.33 -1.71
CA SER A 28 -24.88 2.46 -2.62
C SER A 28 -25.25 2.07 -4.05
N LEU A 29 -26.10 2.87 -4.69
CA LEU A 29 -26.44 2.72 -6.10
C LEU A 29 -25.49 3.55 -6.97
N ARG A 30 -24.81 2.87 -7.91
CA ARG A 30 -23.98 3.50 -8.96
C ARG A 30 -24.75 3.73 -10.26
N SER A 31 -25.90 3.09 -10.39
CA SER A 31 -26.84 3.16 -11.51
C SER A 31 -28.26 3.06 -10.96
N ASP A 32 -29.27 3.22 -11.82
CA ASP A 32 -30.67 3.00 -11.43
C ASP A 32 -30.87 1.62 -10.79
N PRO A 33 -31.73 1.50 -9.77
CA PRO A 33 -32.01 0.22 -9.16
C PRO A 33 -32.64 -0.73 -10.18
N ALA A 34 -32.27 -2.01 -10.13
CA ALA A 34 -32.85 -3.04 -11.00
C ALA A 34 -34.37 -3.20 -10.78
N ASP A 35 -34.86 -2.91 -9.57
CA ASP A 35 -36.27 -2.79 -9.24
C ASP A 35 -36.66 -1.30 -9.09
N PRO A 36 -37.53 -0.76 -9.97
CA PRO A 36 -37.97 0.64 -9.89
C PRO A 36 -38.83 0.96 -8.66
N ASN A 37 -39.31 -0.05 -7.92
CA ASN A 37 -40.04 0.15 -6.66
C ASN A 37 -39.15 0.02 -5.42
N ALA A 38 -37.84 -0.19 -5.59
CA ALA A 38 -36.93 -0.27 -4.47
C ALA A 38 -36.95 1.04 -3.68
N GLN A 39 -37.03 0.93 -2.35
CA GLN A 39 -36.97 2.09 -1.48
C GLN A 39 -35.56 2.68 -1.51
N THR A 40 -35.46 3.95 -1.89
CA THR A 40 -34.21 4.69 -1.96
C THR A 40 -34.21 5.87 -0.99
N LEU A 41 -33.02 6.18 -0.49
CA LEU A 41 -32.72 7.36 0.31
C LEU A 41 -31.74 8.22 -0.49
N GLU A 42 -32.13 9.46 -0.78
CA GLU A 42 -31.26 10.45 -1.42
C GLU A 42 -30.64 11.35 -0.36
N ILE A 43 -29.30 11.37 -0.32
CA ILE A 43 -28.54 12.23 0.60
C ILE A 43 -27.81 13.28 -0.24
N ASN A 44 -28.11 14.56 0.01
CA ASN A 44 -27.39 15.66 -0.62
C ASN A 44 -26.01 15.86 0.03
N THR A 45 -25.03 15.07 -0.40
CA THR A 45 -23.62 15.21 -0.01
C THR A 45 -22.97 16.51 -0.49
N GLY A 46 -23.64 17.26 -1.39
CA GLY A 46 -23.20 18.57 -1.88
C GLY A 46 -23.59 19.75 -0.96
N GLU A 47 -24.26 19.49 0.16
CA GLU A 47 -24.58 20.52 1.15
C GLU A 47 -23.31 21.15 1.75
N TYR A 48 -23.34 22.48 1.92
CA TYR A 48 -22.21 23.26 2.40
C TYR A 48 -22.07 23.13 3.92
N ASP A 49 -20.92 22.67 4.40
CA ASP A 49 -20.58 22.70 5.82
C ASP A 49 -19.87 24.03 6.18
N PRO A 50 -20.45 24.87 7.05
CA PRO A 50 -19.87 26.15 7.43
C PRO A 50 -18.58 26.02 8.24
N VAL A 51 -18.31 24.88 8.87
CA VAL A 51 -17.10 24.68 9.69
C VAL A 51 -15.88 24.44 8.79
N THR A 52 -16.00 23.53 7.83
CA THR A 52 -14.90 23.22 6.89
C THR A 52 -14.87 24.14 5.67
N GLY A 53 -15.96 24.85 5.39
CA GLY A 53 -16.11 25.69 4.21
C GLY A 53 -16.27 24.90 2.90
N ARG A 54 -16.61 23.61 2.97
CA ARG A 54 -16.69 22.67 1.85
C ARG A 54 -17.90 21.75 2.02
N SER A 55 -18.32 21.07 0.97
CA SER A 55 -19.31 19.98 1.09
C SER A 55 -18.65 18.63 1.35
N PHE A 56 -19.41 17.68 1.89
CA PHE A 56 -18.93 16.30 2.07
C PHE A 56 -18.55 15.65 0.73
N PHE A 57 -19.21 16.03 -0.37
CA PHE A 57 -18.84 15.59 -1.72
C PHE A 57 -17.44 16.09 -2.11
N GLN A 58 -17.12 17.36 -1.88
CA GLN A 58 -15.80 17.91 -2.18
C GLN A 58 -14.71 17.22 -1.35
N ILE A 59 -14.97 16.99 -0.06
CA ILE A 59 -14.07 16.25 0.83
C ILE A 59 -13.88 14.81 0.31
N GLY A 60 -14.97 14.13 -0.07
CA GLY A 60 -14.93 12.78 -0.64
C GLY A 60 -14.15 12.71 -1.95
N MET A 61 -14.33 13.66 -2.86
CA MET A 61 -13.61 13.70 -4.15
C MET A 61 -12.14 14.06 -3.98
N GLN A 62 -11.79 14.88 -2.99
CA GLN A 62 -10.40 15.12 -2.62
C GLN A 62 -9.73 13.83 -2.11
N GLY A 63 -10.42 13.08 -1.25
CA GLY A 63 -9.95 11.79 -0.74
C GLY A 63 -9.80 10.75 -1.87
N ARG A 64 -10.80 10.65 -2.75
CA ARG A 64 -10.74 9.82 -3.97
C ARG A 64 -9.53 10.19 -4.84
N SER A 65 -9.23 11.47 -4.98
CA SER A 65 -8.07 11.95 -5.74
C SER A 65 -6.71 11.62 -5.09
N GLN A 66 -6.69 11.11 -3.85
CA GLN A 66 -5.48 10.52 -3.26
C GLN A 66 -5.20 9.08 -3.72
N GLN A 67 -6.10 8.44 -4.49
CA GLN A 67 -5.84 7.16 -5.16
C GLN A 67 -4.96 7.34 -6.41
N LYS A 68 -3.77 7.92 -6.21
CA LYS A 68 -2.86 8.40 -7.27
C LYS A 68 -2.30 7.28 -8.14
N THR A 69 -1.99 6.12 -7.54
CA THR A 69 -1.47 4.95 -8.27
C THR A 69 -2.45 4.38 -9.30
N GLN A 70 -3.75 4.60 -9.08
CA GLN A 70 -4.83 4.17 -9.97
C GLN A 70 -5.32 5.29 -10.89
N GLN A 71 -4.71 6.49 -10.82
CA GLN A 71 -5.10 7.68 -11.57
C GLN A 71 -6.59 8.05 -11.39
N MET A 72 -7.14 7.83 -10.18
CA MET A 72 -8.56 7.99 -9.88
C MET A 72 -8.96 9.42 -9.45
N GLY A 73 -8.27 10.44 -9.96
CA GLY A 73 -8.60 11.85 -9.71
C GLY A 73 -10.03 12.18 -10.14
N SER A 74 -10.71 13.04 -9.37
CA SER A 74 -12.08 13.46 -9.64
C SER A 74 -12.29 14.95 -9.38
N LEU A 75 -13.27 15.55 -10.05
CA LEU A 75 -13.64 16.95 -9.86
C LEU A 75 -14.36 17.16 -8.53
N GLU A 76 -13.99 18.22 -7.80
CA GLU A 76 -14.64 18.66 -6.56
C GLU A 76 -15.82 19.60 -6.86
N LEU A 77 -16.88 19.05 -7.46
CA LEU A 77 -18.06 19.82 -7.89
C LEU A 77 -18.74 20.55 -6.72
N GLN A 78 -19.34 21.70 -7.03
CA GLN A 78 -20.09 22.54 -6.08
C GLN A 78 -21.60 22.44 -6.32
N GLY A 79 -22.38 22.76 -5.29
CA GLY A 79 -23.84 22.68 -5.33
C GLY A 79 -24.34 21.28 -4.98
N ALA A 80 -25.64 21.03 -5.18
CA ALA A 80 -26.27 19.77 -4.80
C ALA A 80 -25.61 18.57 -5.52
N GLN A 81 -25.24 17.56 -4.75
CA GLN A 81 -24.64 16.30 -5.22
C GLN A 81 -25.31 15.17 -4.44
N LEU A 82 -26.15 14.39 -5.14
CA LEU A 82 -26.99 13.37 -4.52
C LEU A 82 -26.27 12.03 -4.52
N SER A 83 -26.15 11.43 -3.33
CA SER A 83 -25.79 10.03 -3.16
C SER A 83 -27.06 9.23 -2.92
N VAL A 84 -27.28 8.19 -3.71
CA VAL A 84 -28.47 7.34 -3.61
C VAL A 84 -28.12 6.05 -2.91
N LEU A 85 -28.86 5.75 -1.85
CA LEU A 85 -28.75 4.54 -1.07
C LEU A 85 -30.03 3.72 -1.25
N GLN A 86 -29.92 2.46 -1.67
CA GLN A 86 -31.04 1.54 -1.70
C GLN A 86 -31.15 0.81 -0.38
N LEU A 87 -32.32 0.82 0.24
CA LEU A 87 -32.62 -0.03 1.37
C LEU A 87 -32.84 -1.47 0.88
N THR A 88 -32.05 -2.40 1.40
CA THR A 88 -32.09 -3.81 1.02
C THR A 88 -32.73 -4.69 2.08
N GLU A 89 -32.48 -4.39 3.35
CA GLU A 89 -33.08 -5.07 4.50
C GLU A 89 -33.34 -4.07 5.64
N SER A 90 -34.41 -4.27 6.41
CA SER A 90 -34.67 -3.54 7.66
C SER A 90 -35.33 -4.45 8.69
N ASN A 91 -34.87 -4.36 9.93
CA ASN A 91 -35.46 -5.02 11.10
C ASN A 91 -36.31 -4.06 11.94
N ILE A 92 -36.44 -2.79 11.52
CA ILE A 92 -37.30 -1.79 12.14
C ILE A 92 -38.30 -1.24 11.11
N ALA A 93 -39.37 -0.61 11.60
CA ALA A 93 -40.34 0.05 10.74
C ALA A 93 -39.65 1.18 9.96
N ILE A 94 -39.91 1.23 8.65
CA ILE A 94 -39.32 2.21 7.73
C ILE A 94 -40.39 3.25 7.40
N ASN A 95 -40.01 4.53 7.39
CA ASN A 95 -40.88 5.60 6.90
C ASN A 95 -40.65 5.81 5.39
N SER A 96 -41.67 6.17 4.62
CA SER A 96 -41.49 6.55 3.21
C SER A 96 -40.69 7.84 3.04
N ASP A 97 -40.68 8.69 4.07
CA ASP A 97 -40.12 10.05 4.01
C ASP A 97 -38.76 10.15 4.73
N GLU A 98 -37.97 9.08 4.72
CA GLU A 98 -36.62 9.10 5.32
C GLU A 98 -35.71 10.14 4.65
N ARG A 99 -34.99 10.88 5.48
CA ARG A 99 -33.97 11.88 5.13
C ARG A 99 -32.59 11.51 5.65
N SER A 100 -32.52 10.56 6.58
CA SER A 100 -31.28 10.07 7.16
C SER A 100 -31.34 8.56 7.37
N VAL A 101 -30.17 7.90 7.28
CA VAL A 101 -30.01 6.49 7.65
C VAL A 101 -30.38 6.22 9.11
N PHE A 102 -30.36 7.26 9.95
CA PHE A 102 -30.71 7.20 11.38
C PHE A 102 -32.20 7.45 11.67
N ASP A 103 -33.03 7.78 10.69
CA ASP A 103 -34.45 8.04 10.97
C ASP A 103 -35.13 6.81 11.58
N GLY A 104 -35.90 6.97 12.65
CA GLY A 104 -36.49 5.84 13.38
C GLY A 104 -35.49 5.07 14.28
N ILE A 105 -34.24 5.54 14.39
CA ILE A 105 -33.22 5.03 15.32
C ILE A 105 -32.90 6.14 16.33
N ASP A 106 -33.17 5.89 17.61
CA ASP A 106 -32.81 6.84 18.66
C ASP A 106 -31.29 6.76 18.95
N THR A 107 -30.58 7.84 18.63
CA THR A 107 -29.13 7.99 18.79
C THR A 107 -28.76 8.90 19.96
N SER A 108 -29.73 9.32 20.79
CA SER A 108 -29.52 10.20 21.94
C SER A 108 -28.87 9.45 23.11
N ILE A 109 -28.24 10.21 24.03
CA ILE A 109 -27.76 9.70 25.32
C ILE A 109 -28.93 9.18 26.15
N SER A 110 -30.08 9.88 26.15
CA SER A 110 -31.31 9.39 26.77
C SER A 110 -31.81 8.07 26.18
N GLY A 111 -31.49 7.79 24.91
CA GLY A 111 -31.84 6.53 24.24
C GLY A 111 -31.16 5.30 24.84
N LEU A 112 -30.11 5.46 25.64
CA LEU A 112 -29.43 4.37 26.35
C LEU A 112 -30.34 3.67 27.37
N ILE A 113 -31.38 4.35 27.85
CA ILE A 113 -32.39 3.78 28.77
C ILE A 113 -33.02 2.49 28.21
N ARG A 114 -33.07 2.31 26.88
CA ARG A 114 -33.61 1.09 26.26
C ARG A 114 -32.79 -0.18 26.50
N PHE A 115 -31.49 -0.03 26.79
CA PHE A 115 -30.60 -1.16 27.04
C PHE A 115 -30.74 -1.67 28.48
N GLU A 116 -31.20 -0.80 29.39
CA GLU A 116 -31.50 -1.17 30.77
C GLU A 116 -32.78 -2.01 30.84
N ARG A 117 -32.69 -3.22 31.42
CA ARG A 117 -33.86 -4.08 31.64
C ARG A 117 -34.85 -3.47 32.65
N GLN A 118 -34.31 -2.80 33.68
CA GLN A 118 -35.06 -2.14 34.75
C GLN A 118 -34.32 -0.84 35.12
N PRO A 119 -34.43 0.21 34.31
CA PRO A 119 -33.74 1.47 34.57
C PRO A 119 -34.24 2.08 35.88
N VAL A 120 -33.31 2.47 36.75
CA VAL A 120 -33.62 3.18 38.00
C VAL A 120 -33.90 4.66 37.71
N SER A 121 -34.75 5.30 38.51
CA SER A 121 -35.15 6.71 38.30
C SER A 121 -33.95 7.66 38.23
N ALA A 122 -32.93 7.44 39.06
CA ALA A 122 -31.70 8.22 39.04
C ALA A 122 -30.99 8.18 37.66
N PHE A 123 -30.87 6.99 37.06
CA PHE A 123 -30.24 6.84 35.75
C PHE A 123 -31.03 7.55 34.64
N ILE A 124 -32.36 7.46 34.69
CA ILE A 124 -33.25 8.13 33.72
C ILE A 124 -33.07 9.65 33.83
N GLU A 125 -33.12 10.20 35.04
CA GLU A 125 -32.97 11.64 35.29
C GLU A 125 -31.59 12.15 34.83
N LEU A 126 -30.51 11.47 35.22
CA LEU A 126 -29.14 11.83 34.85
C LEU A 126 -28.91 11.75 33.33
N SER A 127 -29.46 10.74 32.64
CA SER A 127 -29.31 10.61 31.19
C SER A 127 -30.02 11.73 30.42
N VAL A 128 -31.20 12.15 30.90
CA VAL A 128 -31.95 13.27 30.31
C VAL A 128 -31.25 14.60 30.58
N GLU A 129 -30.74 14.79 31.80
CA GLU A 129 -30.00 15.99 32.19
C GLU A 129 -28.70 16.13 31.40
N LEU A 130 -27.91 15.06 31.30
CA LEU A 130 -26.70 15.01 30.50
C LEU A 130 -26.98 15.31 29.02
N GLN A 131 -28.03 14.72 28.44
CA GLN A 131 -28.45 15.00 27.06
C GLN A 131 -28.79 16.49 26.86
N ALA A 132 -29.51 17.10 27.81
CA ALA A 132 -29.87 18.51 27.74
C ALA A 132 -28.65 19.42 27.88
N MET A 133 -27.72 19.09 28.78
CA MET A 133 -26.48 19.83 28.98
C MET A 133 -25.59 19.80 27.73
N ILE A 134 -25.35 18.62 27.15
CA ILE A 134 -24.57 18.49 25.91
C ILE A 134 -25.23 19.25 24.76
N ALA A 135 -26.55 19.19 24.62
CA ALA A 135 -27.26 19.98 23.61
C ALA A 135 -27.11 21.50 23.85
N GLY A 136 -27.13 21.94 25.11
CA GLY A 136 -26.86 23.33 25.50
C GLY A 136 -25.46 23.79 25.10
N ILE A 137 -24.44 22.99 25.43
CA ILE A 137 -23.04 23.26 25.07
C ILE A 137 -22.90 23.39 23.55
N LEU A 138 -23.47 22.45 22.78
CA LEU A 138 -23.42 22.47 21.31
C LEU A 138 -24.10 23.70 20.72
N ASN A 139 -25.27 24.09 21.24
CA ASN A 139 -26.01 25.26 20.76
C ASN A 139 -25.30 26.59 21.05
N ASN A 140 -24.51 26.64 22.13
CA ASN A 140 -23.79 27.85 22.56
C ASN A 140 -22.31 27.85 22.15
N PHE A 141 -21.83 26.79 21.48
CA PHE A 141 -20.42 26.65 21.13
C PHE A 141 -19.96 27.78 20.20
N ASN A 142 -18.92 28.48 20.64
CA ASN A 142 -18.26 29.52 19.85
C ASN A 142 -16.85 29.06 19.44
N PRO A 143 -16.60 28.77 18.15
CA PRO A 143 -15.27 28.30 17.70
C PRO A 143 -14.16 29.35 17.88
N LEU A 144 -14.51 30.63 18.09
CA LEU A 144 -13.54 31.69 18.39
C LEU A 144 -13.21 31.79 19.90
N GLU A 145 -14.04 31.20 20.76
CA GLU A 145 -13.88 31.22 22.23
C GLU A 145 -14.18 29.84 22.86
N PRO A 146 -13.48 28.76 22.42
CA PRO A 146 -13.81 27.41 22.87
C PRO A 146 -13.60 27.21 24.39
N ALA A 147 -12.75 28.02 25.03
CA ALA A 147 -12.52 28.01 26.47
C ALA A 147 -13.76 28.35 27.30
N ALA A 148 -14.77 29.01 26.71
CA ALA A 148 -16.03 29.34 27.40
C ALA A 148 -16.83 28.07 27.79
N SER A 149 -16.65 26.96 27.05
CA SER A 149 -17.34 25.69 27.33
C SER A 149 -16.66 24.84 28.40
N VAL A 150 -15.47 25.20 28.89
CA VAL A 150 -14.69 24.36 29.82
C VAL A 150 -15.46 24.07 31.12
N ALA A 151 -16.14 25.06 31.70
CA ALA A 151 -16.90 24.86 32.93
C ALA A 151 -18.09 23.91 32.73
N GLU A 152 -18.90 24.14 31.70
CA GLU A 152 -20.07 23.30 31.38
C GLU A 152 -19.65 21.87 30.99
N LEU A 153 -18.51 21.71 30.30
CA LEU A 153 -17.97 20.39 29.97
C LEU A 153 -17.49 19.63 31.21
N ALA A 154 -16.96 20.34 32.22
CA ALA A 154 -16.55 19.72 33.49
C ALA A 154 -17.79 19.24 34.28
N GLU A 155 -18.86 20.02 34.29
CA GLU A 155 -20.16 19.60 34.85
C GLU A 155 -20.75 18.40 34.08
N ALA A 156 -20.66 18.40 32.74
CA ALA A 156 -21.12 17.28 31.92
C ALA A 156 -20.33 16.00 32.20
N HIS A 157 -19.02 16.11 32.49
CA HIS A 157 -18.19 14.97 32.89
C HIS A 157 -18.64 14.36 34.22
N GLU A 158 -18.97 15.20 35.20
CA GLU A 158 -19.52 14.75 36.49
C GLU A 158 -20.85 14.02 36.28
N LEU A 159 -21.79 14.62 35.54
CA LEU A 159 -23.08 14.01 35.23
C LEU A 159 -22.94 12.69 34.49
N ALA A 160 -22.01 12.59 33.54
CA ALA A 160 -21.76 11.35 32.80
C ALA A 160 -21.22 10.23 33.70
N ASN A 161 -20.33 10.56 34.65
CA ASN A 161 -19.87 9.58 35.64
C ASN A 161 -20.99 9.14 36.59
N LEU A 162 -21.81 10.08 37.07
CA LEU A 162 -22.98 9.74 37.90
C LEU A 162 -23.98 8.85 37.13
N ALA A 163 -24.23 9.15 35.85
CA ALA A 163 -25.09 8.33 34.99
C ALA A 163 -24.51 6.91 34.83
N LYS A 164 -23.20 6.80 34.58
CA LYS A 164 -22.51 5.51 34.48
C LYS A 164 -22.61 4.71 35.77
N ASP A 165 -22.39 5.35 36.92
CA ASP A 165 -22.47 4.69 38.24
C ASP A 165 -23.91 4.23 38.58
N ALA A 166 -24.93 4.87 38.00
CA ALA A 166 -26.33 4.50 38.14
C ALA A 166 -26.81 3.45 37.10
N ALA A 167 -26.00 3.16 36.07
CA ALA A 167 -26.32 2.17 35.05
C ALA A 167 -26.02 0.74 35.53
N HIS A 168 -26.73 -0.25 34.98
CA HIS A 168 -26.54 -1.65 35.35
C HIS A 168 -26.22 -2.55 34.15
N ASP A 169 -26.64 -2.17 32.94
CA ASP A 169 -26.34 -2.92 31.73
C ASP A 169 -24.92 -2.63 31.23
N SER A 170 -24.19 -3.67 30.85
CA SER A 170 -22.79 -3.55 30.42
C SER A 170 -22.63 -2.72 29.14
N GLU A 171 -23.60 -2.77 28.23
CA GLU A 171 -23.55 -1.98 26.99
C GLU A 171 -23.83 -0.50 27.27
N THR A 172 -24.78 -0.21 28.17
CA THR A 172 -25.00 1.15 28.67
C THR A 172 -23.72 1.73 29.29
N ILE A 173 -23.07 0.98 30.18
CA ILE A 173 -21.83 1.40 30.84
C ILE A 173 -20.73 1.65 29.80
N ARG A 174 -20.52 0.71 28.86
CA ARG A 174 -19.53 0.84 27.79
C ARG A 174 -19.75 2.10 26.92
N LEU A 175 -20.98 2.37 26.53
CA LEU A 175 -21.34 3.56 25.74
C LEU A 175 -21.18 4.86 26.55
N LEU A 176 -21.44 4.85 27.85
CA LEU A 176 -21.19 6.00 28.73
C LEU A 176 -19.70 6.25 28.95
N GLU A 177 -18.88 5.20 29.06
CA GLU A 177 -17.42 5.32 29.09
C GLU A 177 -16.88 6.00 27.82
N GLU A 178 -17.40 5.64 26.64
CA GLU A 178 -17.07 6.35 25.39
C GLU A 178 -17.46 7.83 25.45
N LYS A 179 -18.65 8.16 25.96
CA LYS A 179 -19.10 9.56 26.10
C LYS A 179 -18.25 10.35 27.10
N ILE A 180 -17.82 9.74 28.19
CA ILE A 180 -16.89 10.36 29.14
C ILE A 180 -15.57 10.70 28.44
N LEU A 181 -15.01 9.78 27.66
CA LEU A 181 -13.76 10.02 26.89
C LEU A 181 -13.93 11.12 25.82
N GLU A 182 -15.10 11.21 25.17
CA GLU A 182 -15.42 12.29 24.24
C GLU A 182 -15.49 13.66 24.96
N ILE A 183 -16.12 13.71 26.15
CA ILE A 183 -16.19 14.93 26.98
C ILE A 183 -14.79 15.35 27.45
N GLU A 184 -13.96 14.41 27.91
CA GLU A 184 -12.57 14.67 28.29
C GLU A 184 -11.74 15.21 27.12
N SER A 185 -11.92 14.63 25.93
CA SER A 185 -11.27 15.12 24.70
C SER A 185 -11.72 16.53 24.36
N ALA A 186 -13.01 16.83 24.49
CA ALA A 186 -13.56 18.17 24.31
C ALA A 186 -13.02 19.15 25.34
N LEU A 187 -12.87 18.76 26.61
CA LEU A 187 -12.26 19.57 27.68
C LEU A 187 -10.82 19.95 27.35
N VAL A 188 -9.99 18.98 26.95
CA VAL A 188 -8.59 19.19 26.56
C VAL A 188 -8.50 20.20 25.40
N LEU A 189 -9.33 20.02 24.37
CA LEU A 189 -9.39 20.91 23.20
C LEU A 189 -9.88 22.31 23.57
N ALA A 190 -10.94 22.41 24.37
CA ALA A 190 -11.54 23.67 24.81
C ALA A 190 -10.59 24.49 25.70
N ALA A 191 -9.86 23.82 26.60
CA ALA A 191 -8.84 24.44 27.44
C ALA A 191 -7.57 24.83 26.66
N GLY A 192 -7.44 24.40 25.40
CA GLY A 192 -6.27 24.66 24.56
C GLY A 192 -5.02 23.90 25.01
N VAL A 193 -5.19 22.83 25.80
CA VAL A 193 -4.09 21.98 26.28
C VAL A 193 -3.53 21.19 25.10
N ARG A 194 -2.20 21.23 24.93
CA ARG A 194 -1.50 20.43 23.92
C ARG A 194 -0.34 19.70 24.55
N VAL A 195 -0.21 18.43 24.23
CA VAL A 195 0.94 17.61 24.59
C VAL A 195 1.74 17.30 23.35
N ASP A 196 3.05 17.39 23.47
CA ASP A 196 4.02 16.92 22.49
C ASP A 196 4.98 15.92 23.15
N ALA A 197 5.37 14.89 22.41
CA ALA A 197 6.24 13.83 22.89
C ALA A 197 7.30 13.53 21.83
N LEU A 198 8.54 13.91 22.11
CA LEU A 198 9.60 13.95 21.11
C LEU A 198 10.80 13.11 21.54
N THR A 199 11.41 12.41 20.59
CA THR A 199 12.69 11.73 20.77
C THR A 199 13.80 12.43 20.00
N ASP A 200 15.06 12.21 20.40
CA ASP A 200 16.25 12.74 19.74
C ASP A 200 16.72 11.90 18.54
N THR A 201 16.16 10.70 18.35
CA THR A 201 16.49 9.80 17.23
C THR A 201 15.25 9.10 16.67
N GLU A 202 15.15 9.03 15.34
CA GLU A 202 14.09 8.29 14.63
C GLU A 202 14.27 6.76 14.75
N MET A 203 15.52 6.32 14.63
CA MET A 203 15.89 4.92 14.54
C MET A 203 16.40 4.43 15.90
N LEU A 204 15.71 3.45 16.47
CA LEU A 204 16.08 2.81 17.73
C LEU A 204 16.88 1.54 17.42
N VAL A 205 18.14 1.47 17.84
CA VAL A 205 18.97 0.28 17.65
C VAL A 205 18.95 -0.58 18.91
N PRO A 206 18.70 -1.90 18.83
CA PRO A 206 18.74 -2.78 19.99
C PRO A 206 20.04 -2.64 20.80
N GLY A 207 19.92 -2.51 22.12
CA GLY A 207 21.05 -2.33 23.03
C GLY A 207 21.48 -0.88 23.29
N THR A 208 20.84 0.12 22.66
CA THR A 208 21.13 1.54 22.87
C THR A 208 20.08 2.22 23.78
N THR A 209 20.19 3.53 23.94
CA THR A 209 19.23 4.38 24.68
C THR A 209 18.70 5.50 23.79
N ALA A 210 17.44 5.90 24.01
CA ALA A 210 16.85 7.09 23.41
C ALA A 210 16.42 8.10 24.48
N ASN A 211 16.52 9.39 24.17
CA ASN A 211 16.08 10.46 25.05
C ASN A 211 14.74 11.00 24.60
N ILE A 212 13.80 11.14 25.53
CA ILE A 212 12.42 11.53 25.24
C ILE A 212 12.05 12.76 26.07
N ALA A 213 11.39 13.73 25.44
CA ALA A 213 10.81 14.89 26.07
C ALA A 213 9.28 14.82 25.97
N ALA A 214 8.59 14.85 27.11
CA ALA A 214 7.14 15.07 27.19
C ALA A 214 6.90 16.55 27.55
N ARG A 215 6.20 17.28 26.70
CA ARG A 215 5.99 18.73 26.81
C ARG A 215 4.51 19.05 26.84
N ALA A 216 4.10 19.92 27.77
CA ALA A 216 2.74 20.40 27.88
C ALA A 216 2.66 21.92 27.61
N TYR A 217 1.76 22.31 26.70
CA TYR A 217 1.43 23.70 26.39
C TYR A 217 0.02 23.98 26.90
N MET A 218 -0.10 24.98 27.77
CA MET A 218 -1.33 25.32 28.47
C MET A 218 -1.48 26.85 28.47
N PRO A 219 -2.33 27.43 27.60
CA PRO A 219 -2.44 28.89 27.48
C PRO A 219 -3.28 29.54 28.60
N GLY A 220 -4.19 28.79 29.23
CA GLY A 220 -5.08 29.26 30.29
C GLY A 220 -4.64 28.86 31.71
N ALA A 221 -5.27 29.46 32.72
CA ALA A 221 -5.03 29.14 34.14
C ALA A 221 -5.89 27.96 34.65
N SER A 222 -6.80 27.44 33.83
CA SER A 222 -7.74 26.36 34.20
C SER A 222 -7.14 24.97 34.12
N ALA A 223 -5.92 24.82 33.60
CA ALA A 223 -5.23 23.54 33.47
C ALA A 223 -3.92 23.54 34.28
N SER A 224 -3.66 22.43 34.97
CA SER A 224 -2.39 22.18 35.67
C SER A 224 -1.91 20.75 35.43
N LEU A 225 -0.58 20.57 35.39
CA LEU A 225 0.02 19.26 35.21
C LEU A 225 0.09 18.51 36.54
N ASN A 226 -0.45 17.29 36.59
CA ASN A 226 -0.33 16.40 37.74
C ASN A 226 0.90 15.50 37.61
N SER A 227 1.07 14.83 36.48
CA SER A 227 2.21 13.95 36.22
C SER A 227 2.45 13.73 34.73
N ALA A 228 3.66 13.33 34.39
CA ALA A 228 4.02 12.86 33.05
C ALA A 228 4.84 11.57 33.19
N GLN A 229 4.57 10.60 32.33
CA GLN A 229 5.33 9.35 32.25
C GLN A 229 5.47 8.89 30.80
N VAL A 230 6.41 7.97 30.59
CA VAL A 230 6.63 7.31 29.29
C VAL A 230 6.34 5.83 29.43
N ASN A 231 5.43 5.36 28.59
CA ASN A 231 5.03 3.96 28.48
C ASN A 231 5.81 3.32 27.33
N ALA A 232 6.59 2.30 27.66
CA ALA A 232 7.41 1.53 26.71
C ALA A 232 7.03 0.03 26.78
N PRO A 233 7.43 -0.80 25.81
CA PRO A 233 7.12 -2.22 25.82
C PRO A 233 7.62 -2.94 27.09
N ALA A 234 6.94 -4.02 27.47
CA ALA A 234 7.28 -4.79 28.67
C ALA A 234 8.77 -5.21 28.67
N GLY A 235 9.44 -5.03 29.81
CA GLY A 235 10.87 -5.34 29.99
C GLY A 235 11.84 -4.22 29.58
N TRP A 236 11.36 -3.14 28.96
CA TRP A 236 12.17 -1.95 28.70
C TRP A 236 12.37 -1.15 29.98
N ARG A 237 13.53 -0.50 30.12
CA ARG A 237 13.80 0.36 31.28
C ARG A 237 13.58 1.82 30.90
N VAL A 238 12.64 2.45 31.58
CA VAL A 238 12.39 3.90 31.50
C VAL A 238 12.86 4.55 32.80
N SER A 239 13.64 5.62 32.70
CA SER A 239 14.08 6.41 33.85
C SER A 239 13.92 7.89 33.56
N ALA A 240 13.56 8.68 34.58
CA ALA A 240 13.62 10.13 34.47
C ALA A 240 15.05 10.58 34.14
N ALA A 241 15.17 11.58 33.28
CA ALA A 241 16.44 12.15 32.86
C ALA A 241 16.51 13.62 33.31
N ASP A 242 17.68 14.03 33.81
CA ASP A 242 17.95 15.41 34.20
C ASP A 242 18.52 16.17 33.00
N MET A 243 17.61 16.74 32.19
CA MET A 243 17.94 17.49 30.98
C MET A 243 17.08 18.75 30.87
N GLU A 244 17.60 19.76 30.17
CA GLU A 244 16.84 20.99 29.84
C GLU A 244 16.31 20.96 28.40
N LEU A 245 17.04 20.32 27.49
CA LEU A 245 16.75 20.20 26.06
C LEU A 245 17.14 18.79 25.56
N LEU A 246 16.51 18.36 24.46
CA LEU A 246 17.00 17.18 23.75
C LEU A 246 18.36 17.48 23.08
N PRO A 247 19.24 16.47 22.93
CA PRO A 247 20.55 16.66 22.28
C PRO A 247 20.48 17.34 20.90
N ASP A 248 19.50 16.97 20.07
CA ASP A 248 19.32 17.48 18.71
C ASP A 248 18.74 18.91 18.64
N GLU A 249 18.32 19.46 19.77
CA GLU A 249 17.85 20.84 19.93
C GLU A 249 18.96 21.80 20.38
N THR A 250 20.10 21.25 20.82
CA THR A 250 21.22 22.04 21.33
C THR A 250 21.77 22.99 20.26
N GLY A 251 21.95 24.26 20.62
CA GLY A 251 22.47 25.29 19.71
C GLY A 251 21.45 25.88 18.72
N ARG A 252 20.17 25.47 18.77
CA ARG A 252 19.10 26.12 17.99
C ARG A 252 18.76 27.51 18.56
N ARG A 253 18.57 28.49 17.67
CA ARG A 253 18.25 29.89 18.05
C ARG A 253 16.85 30.06 18.63
N ARG A 254 15.91 29.22 18.21
CA ARG A 254 14.52 29.21 18.66
C ARG A 254 14.21 27.80 19.14
N ILE A 255 13.72 27.73 20.36
CA ILE A 255 13.27 26.50 21.02
C ILE A 255 11.84 26.70 21.48
N GLU A 256 11.13 25.60 21.67
CA GLU A 256 9.81 25.63 22.27
C GLU A 256 9.87 26.07 23.74
N ARG A 257 8.77 26.64 24.21
CA ARG A 257 8.61 27.08 25.60
C ARG A 257 7.35 26.44 26.16
N PRO A 258 7.39 25.15 26.50
CA PRO A 258 6.27 24.51 27.16
C PRO A 258 6.04 25.15 28.52
N LYS A 259 4.81 25.04 29.02
CA LYS A 259 4.48 25.48 30.38
C LYS A 259 5.12 24.54 31.40
N GLU A 260 5.10 23.24 31.10
CA GLU A 260 5.69 22.16 31.88
C GLU A 260 6.36 21.14 30.94
N GLN A 261 7.45 20.52 31.38
CA GLN A 261 8.12 19.46 30.62
C GLN A 261 8.79 18.43 31.54
N ALA A 262 8.88 17.19 31.07
CA ALA A 262 9.59 16.10 31.72
C ALA A 262 10.44 15.35 30.68
N PHE A 263 11.62 14.89 31.11
CA PHE A 263 12.52 14.13 30.26
C PHE A 263 12.73 12.72 30.78
N PHE A 264 12.90 11.80 29.85
CA PHE A 264 13.07 10.37 30.12
C PHE A 264 14.19 9.82 29.25
N GLN A 265 14.89 8.83 29.78
CA GLN A 265 15.76 7.96 29.01
C GLN A 265 15.13 6.58 28.95
N VAL A 266 15.08 6.02 27.76
CA VAL A 266 14.55 4.68 27.50
C VAL A 266 15.68 3.78 27.00
N ALA A 267 15.98 2.71 27.73
CA ALA A 267 16.95 1.70 27.33
C ALA A 267 16.28 0.59 26.52
N ILE A 268 16.74 0.41 25.28
CA ILE A 268 16.22 -0.58 24.34
C ILE A 268 16.95 -1.90 24.58
N PRO A 269 16.23 -3.01 24.88
CA PRO A 269 16.85 -4.33 25.05
C PRO A 269 17.65 -4.78 23.82
N ALA A 270 18.74 -5.53 24.03
CA ALA A 270 19.55 -6.09 22.93
C ALA A 270 18.78 -7.09 22.05
N GLU A 271 17.75 -7.73 22.62
CA GLU A 271 16.86 -8.70 21.95
C GLU A 271 15.58 -8.04 21.42
N ALA A 272 15.51 -6.71 21.37
CA ALA A 272 14.33 -6.03 20.86
C ALA A 272 14.13 -6.33 19.36
N ASN A 273 12.93 -6.77 19.00
CA ASN A 273 12.57 -7.06 17.61
C ASN A 273 12.44 -5.77 16.80
N VAL A 274 12.76 -5.87 15.51
CA VAL A 274 12.55 -4.77 14.57
C VAL A 274 11.06 -4.38 14.51
N THR A 275 10.79 -3.10 14.31
CA THR A 275 9.43 -2.61 14.15
C THR A 275 9.02 -2.69 12.69
N GLN A 276 7.98 -3.46 12.39
CA GLN A 276 7.41 -3.62 11.05
C GLN A 276 5.89 -3.82 11.14
N PRO A 277 5.13 -3.73 10.03
CA PRO A 277 3.72 -4.09 10.03
C PRO A 277 3.51 -5.52 10.53
N TYR A 278 2.64 -5.72 11.52
CA TYR A 278 2.51 -7.01 12.23
C TYR A 278 2.19 -8.19 11.31
N TRP A 279 1.49 -7.94 10.20
CA TRP A 279 1.14 -8.97 9.21
C TRP A 279 2.30 -9.37 8.31
N LEU A 280 3.45 -8.68 8.39
CA LEU A 280 4.69 -9.04 7.70
C LEU A 280 5.73 -9.69 8.63
N GLU A 281 5.42 -9.84 9.93
CA GLU A 281 6.34 -10.50 10.87
C GLU A 281 6.60 -11.96 10.52
N LYS A 282 5.61 -12.62 9.93
CA LYS A 282 5.71 -13.98 9.44
C LYS A 282 5.65 -14.03 7.92
N THR A 283 6.26 -15.07 7.36
CA THR A 283 6.17 -15.37 5.93
C THR A 283 4.72 -15.62 5.56
N ARG A 284 4.29 -15.09 4.41
CA ARG A 284 2.94 -15.32 3.88
C ARG A 284 2.78 -16.75 3.39
N GLU A 285 1.56 -17.27 3.47
CA GLU A 285 1.15 -18.51 2.81
C GLU A 285 0.37 -18.15 1.53
N GLY A 286 1.06 -18.16 0.39
CA GLY A 286 0.51 -17.62 -0.86
C GLY A 286 0.14 -16.14 -0.70
N ALA A 287 -1.13 -15.80 -0.96
CA ALA A 287 -1.65 -14.44 -0.77
C ALA A 287 -2.13 -14.13 0.66
N ALA A 288 -2.14 -15.13 1.55
CA ALA A 288 -2.62 -14.98 2.93
C ALA A 288 -1.49 -14.55 3.88
N TYR A 289 -1.82 -13.62 4.77
CA TYR A 289 -0.94 -13.20 5.86
C TYR A 289 -1.15 -14.10 7.08
N ASP A 290 -0.05 -14.54 7.74
CA ASP A 290 -0.13 -15.12 9.08
C ASP A 290 0.15 -14.02 10.12
N TRP A 291 -0.92 -13.53 10.75
CA TRP A 291 -0.84 -12.57 11.86
C TRP A 291 -1.23 -13.20 13.20
N SER A 292 -1.09 -14.52 13.36
CA SER A 292 -1.46 -15.23 14.61
C SER A 292 -0.72 -14.71 15.85
N THR A 293 0.41 -14.02 15.69
CA THR A 293 1.19 -13.39 16.77
C THR A 293 0.83 -11.93 17.05
N ALA A 294 -0.04 -11.31 16.25
CA ALA A 294 -0.32 -9.87 16.33
C ALA A 294 -1.19 -9.46 17.53
N GLY A 295 -1.80 -10.42 18.24
CA GLY A 295 -2.60 -10.15 19.44
C GLY A 295 -3.72 -9.13 19.16
N ALA A 296 -3.81 -8.09 20.00
CA ALA A 296 -4.81 -7.04 19.85
C ALA A 296 -4.67 -6.20 18.57
N ALA A 297 -3.53 -6.24 17.88
CA ALA A 297 -3.34 -5.50 16.64
C ALA A 297 -4.10 -6.11 15.45
N GLN A 298 -4.59 -7.36 15.54
CA GLN A 298 -5.31 -8.04 14.45
C GLN A 298 -6.57 -7.31 13.98
N THR A 299 -7.16 -6.47 14.82
CA THR A 299 -8.35 -5.66 14.49
C THR A 299 -8.01 -4.22 14.08
N LEU A 300 -6.72 -3.88 14.03
CA LEU A 300 -6.22 -2.54 13.73
C LEU A 300 -5.45 -2.52 12.41
N PRO A 301 -5.47 -1.40 11.68
CA PRO A 301 -4.70 -1.27 10.45
C PRO A 301 -3.19 -1.26 10.68
N PHE A 302 -2.69 -0.98 11.89
CA PHE A 302 -1.29 -1.10 12.30
C PHE A 302 -1.23 -1.36 13.81
N ALA A 303 -0.10 -1.86 14.31
CA ALA A 303 0.14 -1.98 15.75
C ALA A 303 0.15 -0.60 16.42
N ALA A 304 -0.17 -0.56 17.71
CA ALA A 304 -0.11 0.65 18.54
C ALA A 304 1.31 1.28 18.51
N PRO A 305 1.43 2.60 18.76
CA PRO A 305 2.73 3.25 18.85
C PRO A 305 3.69 2.53 19.80
N LEU A 306 4.96 2.41 19.40
CA LEU A 306 5.97 1.66 20.15
C LEU A 306 6.18 2.24 21.57
N ILE A 307 6.23 3.57 21.66
CA ILE A 307 6.37 4.31 22.91
C ILE A 307 5.34 5.42 22.91
N THR A 308 4.65 5.60 24.04
CA THR A 308 3.72 6.71 24.26
C THR A 308 4.13 7.50 25.50
N ALA A 309 3.92 8.82 25.46
CA ALA A 309 3.88 9.64 26.66
C ALA A 309 2.43 9.72 27.16
N GLU A 310 2.28 9.59 28.47
CA GLU A 310 1.03 9.80 29.17
C GLU A 310 1.20 11.00 30.08
N VAL A 311 0.34 12.01 29.88
CA VAL A 311 0.42 13.27 30.61
C VAL A 311 -0.93 13.53 31.26
N VAL A 312 -0.93 13.52 32.59
CA VAL A 312 -2.14 13.65 33.41
C VAL A 312 -2.29 15.10 33.84
N PHE A 313 -3.46 15.68 33.58
CA PHE A 313 -3.81 17.06 33.90
C PHE A 313 -4.99 17.11 34.87
N ASP A 314 -5.08 18.20 35.61
CA ASP A 314 -6.33 18.70 36.17
C ASP A 314 -6.81 19.87 35.29
N ILE A 315 -8.03 19.76 34.74
CA ILE A 315 -8.67 20.81 33.94
C ILE A 315 -10.01 21.14 34.60
N ALA A 316 -10.09 22.30 35.24
CA ALA A 316 -11.27 22.75 35.98
C ALA A 316 -11.80 21.69 36.99
N GLY A 317 -10.90 20.99 37.69
CA GLY A 317 -11.25 19.94 38.66
C GLY A 317 -11.46 18.54 38.05
N VAL A 318 -11.43 18.41 36.73
CA VAL A 318 -11.48 17.11 36.04
C VAL A 318 -10.07 16.59 35.82
N THR A 319 -9.76 15.42 36.38
CA THR A 319 -8.51 14.71 36.09
C THR A 319 -8.66 13.93 34.79
N THR A 320 -7.82 14.24 33.79
CA THR A 320 -7.80 13.52 32.51
C THR A 320 -6.37 13.29 32.02
N ALA A 321 -6.18 12.29 31.16
CA ALA A 321 -4.88 11.92 30.61
C ALA A 321 -4.86 12.11 29.10
N VAL A 322 -3.79 12.76 28.62
CA VAL A 322 -3.48 12.84 27.19
C VAL A 322 -2.38 11.86 26.87
N TYR A 323 -2.69 10.93 25.97
CA TYR A 323 -1.72 9.99 25.41
C TYR A 323 -1.17 10.52 24.09
N LYS A 324 0.14 10.55 23.94
CA LYS A 324 0.82 10.92 22.70
C LYS A 324 1.87 9.89 22.30
N GLU A 325 1.84 9.51 21.04
CA GLU A 325 2.95 8.78 20.41
C GLU A 325 4.23 9.62 20.54
N VAL A 326 5.33 8.96 20.89
CA VAL A 326 6.66 9.57 20.83
C VAL A 326 7.12 9.59 19.38
N GLU A 327 7.36 10.77 18.83
CA GLU A 327 7.75 10.99 17.44
C GLU A 327 9.15 11.60 17.35
N TYR A 328 9.87 11.32 16.26
CA TYR A 328 11.05 12.08 15.88
C TYR A 328 10.64 13.27 15.02
N ARG A 329 11.14 14.47 15.38
CA ARG A 329 10.84 15.71 14.66
C ARG A 329 12.06 16.20 13.89
N GLN A 330 11.92 16.24 12.57
CA GLN A 330 12.95 16.68 11.64
C GLN A 330 12.58 18.01 10.98
N LEU A 331 13.58 18.87 10.76
CA LEU A 331 13.44 20.05 9.90
C LEU A 331 13.80 19.68 8.45
N ASP A 332 12.82 19.70 7.57
CA ASP A 332 12.99 19.65 6.12
C ASP A 332 12.99 21.10 5.58
N ARG A 333 14.03 21.49 4.82
CA ARG A 333 14.15 22.89 4.34
C ARG A 333 13.10 23.29 3.31
N ILE A 334 12.46 22.33 2.66
CA ILE A 334 11.41 22.55 1.66
C ILE A 334 10.04 22.44 2.33
N ARG A 335 9.84 21.44 3.19
CA ARG A 335 8.52 21.12 3.77
C ARG A 335 8.28 21.72 5.15
N GLY A 336 9.32 22.19 5.84
CA GLY A 336 9.23 22.66 7.21
C GLY A 336 9.34 21.53 8.22
N GLU A 337 8.37 21.42 9.13
CA GLU A 337 8.36 20.37 10.16
C GLU A 337 7.87 19.05 9.57
N VAL A 338 8.69 18.00 9.72
CA VAL A 338 8.33 16.62 9.38
C VAL A 338 8.40 15.81 10.66
N ARG A 339 7.31 15.10 10.98
CA ARG A 339 7.23 14.19 12.12
C ARG A 339 7.24 12.76 11.61
N ARG A 340 8.05 11.94 12.25
CA ARG A 340 8.25 10.53 11.91
C ARG A 340 7.99 9.67 13.13
N ARG A 341 7.31 8.55 12.93
CA ARG A 341 7.24 7.51 13.95
C ARG A 341 8.64 6.97 14.22
N ILE A 342 8.83 6.44 15.42
CA ILE A 342 10.07 5.76 15.80
C ILE A 342 9.95 4.27 15.48
N ASP A 343 11.02 3.68 14.96
CA ASP A 343 11.07 2.26 14.64
C ASP A 343 12.35 1.63 15.20
N ILE A 344 12.24 0.38 15.66
CA ILE A 344 13.41 -0.44 15.98
C ILE A 344 13.99 -0.97 14.67
N VAL A 345 15.26 -0.70 14.42
CA VAL A 345 15.99 -1.09 13.21
C VAL A 345 17.27 -1.84 13.57
N PRO A 346 17.79 -2.74 12.72
CA PRO A 346 19.09 -3.34 12.95
C PRO A 346 20.18 -2.26 12.84
N ALA A 347 21.25 -2.38 13.64
CA ALA A 347 22.38 -1.45 13.59
C ALA A 347 22.98 -1.30 12.18
N VAL A 348 22.99 -2.42 11.43
CA VAL A 348 23.42 -2.48 10.04
C VAL A 348 22.33 -3.13 9.21
N SER A 349 22.00 -2.54 8.07
CA SER A 349 21.20 -3.17 7.02
C SER A 349 22.03 -3.38 5.76
N VAL A 350 21.71 -4.44 5.03
CA VAL A 350 22.49 -4.95 3.90
C VAL A 350 21.54 -5.22 2.75
N GLU A 351 21.67 -4.50 1.64
CA GLU A 351 20.74 -4.54 0.52
C GLU A 351 21.49 -4.79 -0.79
N PRO A 352 21.24 -5.91 -1.49
CA PRO A 352 21.75 -6.10 -2.84
C PRO A 352 21.12 -5.06 -3.78
N ALA A 353 21.89 -4.50 -4.70
CA ALA A 353 21.35 -3.53 -5.66
C ALA A 353 20.45 -4.16 -6.73
N THR A 354 20.34 -5.49 -6.75
CA THR A 354 19.53 -6.24 -7.71
C THR A 354 18.86 -7.42 -7.01
N ASP A 355 17.53 -7.39 -6.97
CA ASP A 355 16.73 -8.45 -6.33
C ASP A 355 16.65 -9.71 -7.18
N LEU A 356 16.59 -9.55 -8.52
CA LEU A 356 16.46 -10.64 -9.48
C LEU A 356 17.38 -10.43 -10.68
N LEU A 357 18.20 -11.44 -10.95
CA LEU A 357 18.96 -11.62 -12.17
C LEU A 357 18.31 -12.72 -13.02
N VAL A 358 18.17 -12.47 -14.32
CA VAL A 358 17.79 -13.49 -15.29
C VAL A 358 18.96 -13.65 -16.23
N VAL A 359 19.46 -14.87 -16.37
CA VAL A 359 20.69 -15.17 -17.09
C VAL A 359 20.43 -16.28 -18.09
N PRO A 360 20.57 -16.03 -19.39
CA PRO A 360 20.54 -17.11 -20.38
C PRO A 360 21.63 -18.13 -20.07
N GLU A 361 21.33 -19.42 -20.17
CA GLU A 361 22.31 -20.50 -19.95
C GLU A 361 23.57 -20.31 -20.80
N SER A 362 23.40 -19.84 -22.04
CA SER A 362 24.48 -19.50 -22.99
C SER A 362 25.41 -18.38 -22.52
N ALA A 363 24.95 -17.51 -21.61
CA ALA A 363 25.69 -16.38 -21.07
C ALA A 363 26.36 -16.67 -19.71
N SER A 364 26.17 -17.87 -19.14
CA SER A 364 26.64 -18.26 -17.81
C SER A 364 28.15 -18.16 -17.57
N ALA A 365 28.96 -18.21 -18.65
CA ALA A 365 30.41 -18.11 -18.58
C ALA A 365 30.94 -16.68 -18.35
N GLN A 366 30.09 -15.66 -18.43
CA GLN A 366 30.49 -14.27 -18.19
C GLN A 366 30.38 -13.92 -16.70
N PRO A 367 31.40 -13.27 -16.10
CA PRO A 367 31.28 -12.73 -14.76
C PRO A 367 30.14 -11.71 -14.67
N ILE A 368 29.35 -11.81 -13.61
CA ILE A 368 28.25 -10.89 -13.33
C ILE A 368 28.67 -9.97 -12.19
N GLN A 369 28.57 -8.66 -12.42
CA GLN A 369 28.80 -7.68 -11.37
C GLN A 369 27.63 -7.70 -10.37
N LEU A 370 27.96 -7.80 -9.09
CA LEU A 370 27.04 -7.64 -7.97
C LEU A 370 27.42 -6.40 -7.17
N LEU A 371 26.42 -5.65 -6.73
CA LEU A 371 26.60 -4.53 -5.83
C LEU A 371 25.84 -4.79 -4.53
N LEU A 372 26.49 -4.51 -3.40
CA LEU A 372 25.91 -4.67 -2.07
C LEU A 372 25.99 -3.35 -1.32
N ASN A 373 24.84 -2.79 -0.98
CA ASN A 373 24.73 -1.59 -0.18
C ASN A 373 24.72 -1.96 1.31
N VAL A 374 25.60 -1.33 2.08
CA VAL A 374 25.67 -1.48 3.53
C VAL A 374 25.34 -0.13 4.16
N HIS A 375 24.40 -0.12 5.09
CA HIS A 375 23.92 1.09 5.76
C HIS A 375 24.18 1.01 7.26
N ASN A 376 24.66 2.10 7.85
CA ASN A 376 24.73 2.28 9.30
C ASN A 376 23.46 3.01 9.77
N ASN A 377 22.72 2.37 10.66
CA ASN A 377 21.50 2.90 11.26
C ASN A 377 21.71 3.37 12.71
N SER A 378 22.94 3.28 13.23
CA SER A 378 23.29 3.67 14.60
C SER A 378 23.86 5.09 14.69
N GLN A 379 23.83 5.67 15.90
CA GLN A 379 24.44 6.97 16.18
C GLN A 379 25.97 6.90 16.39
N ASP A 380 26.56 5.71 16.27
CA ASP A 380 27.99 5.46 16.41
C ASP A 380 28.62 5.10 15.06
N SER A 381 29.95 5.20 14.95
CA SER A 381 30.65 4.68 13.76
C SER A 381 30.69 3.15 13.78
N ILE A 382 30.62 2.53 12.62
CA ILE A 382 30.64 1.06 12.46
C ILE A 382 31.72 0.65 11.46
N GLU A 383 32.44 -0.41 11.81
CA GLU A 383 33.42 -1.07 10.93
C GLU A 383 33.11 -2.57 10.83
N GLY A 384 33.37 -3.17 9.68
CA GLY A 384 33.11 -4.59 9.44
C GLY A 384 33.52 -5.08 8.06
N SER A 385 33.03 -6.27 7.70
CA SER A 385 33.25 -6.88 6.38
C SER A 385 31.93 -7.36 5.79
N ALA A 386 31.77 -7.29 4.48
CA ALA A 386 30.57 -7.78 3.79
C ALA A 386 30.92 -8.71 2.62
N GLN A 387 29.98 -9.59 2.27
CA GLN A 387 30.14 -10.62 1.23
C GLN A 387 28.78 -11.12 0.74
N PHE A 388 28.78 -11.90 -0.33
CA PHE A 388 27.67 -12.79 -0.71
C PHE A 388 27.98 -14.24 -0.32
N ALA A 389 27.00 -14.97 0.20
CA ALA A 389 27.03 -16.42 0.24
C ALA A 389 26.50 -16.95 -1.09
N LEU A 390 27.25 -17.87 -1.71
CA LEU A 390 26.96 -18.39 -3.05
C LEU A 390 26.55 -19.88 -3.04
N PRO A 391 25.85 -20.36 -4.09
CA PRO A 391 25.64 -21.78 -4.32
C PRO A 391 26.97 -22.54 -4.50
N PRO A 392 26.98 -23.87 -4.28
CA PRO A 392 28.15 -24.70 -4.52
C PRO A 392 28.69 -24.56 -5.96
N GLY A 393 30.01 -24.43 -6.10
CA GLY A 393 30.69 -24.35 -7.40
C GLY A 393 30.79 -22.94 -7.99
N TRP A 394 30.05 -21.96 -7.46
CA TRP A 394 30.14 -20.56 -7.87
C TRP A 394 31.33 -19.88 -7.17
N ASN A 395 31.90 -18.87 -7.82
CA ASN A 395 33.04 -18.10 -7.30
C ASN A 395 32.68 -16.63 -7.10
N LEU A 396 33.12 -16.02 -5.98
CA LEU A 396 32.96 -14.60 -5.66
C LEU A 396 34.31 -13.91 -5.61
N GLU A 397 34.48 -12.80 -6.33
CA GLU A 397 35.69 -11.99 -6.32
C GLU A 397 35.40 -10.50 -6.03
N PRO A 398 36.00 -9.89 -4.99
CA PRO A 398 36.72 -10.54 -3.90
C PRO A 398 35.78 -11.41 -3.03
N ALA A 399 36.32 -12.35 -2.24
CA ALA A 399 35.50 -13.20 -1.38
C ALA A 399 34.76 -12.41 -0.26
N PHE A 400 35.30 -11.27 0.16
CA PHE A 400 34.69 -10.30 1.05
C PHE A 400 35.35 -8.93 0.85
N THR A 401 34.67 -7.87 1.31
CA THR A 401 35.18 -6.48 1.29
C THR A 401 34.99 -5.84 2.65
N GLU A 402 36.03 -5.18 3.18
CA GLU A 402 35.95 -4.41 4.42
C GLU A 402 35.30 -3.04 4.21
N PHE A 403 34.61 -2.52 5.23
CA PHE A 403 33.98 -1.21 5.20
C PHE A 403 34.09 -0.50 6.55
N ALA A 404 34.05 0.83 6.51
CA ALA A 404 33.93 1.70 7.68
C ALA A 404 32.91 2.80 7.36
N LEU A 405 31.94 2.99 8.24
CA LEU A 405 30.86 3.96 8.09
C LEU A 405 30.80 4.89 9.31
N PRO A 406 30.70 6.22 9.10
CA PRO A 406 30.43 7.17 10.19
C PRO A 406 29.03 6.96 10.78
N PRO A 407 28.64 7.67 11.85
CA PRO A 407 27.27 7.64 12.38
C PRO A 407 26.20 7.88 11.32
N ALA A 408 25.01 7.31 11.54
CA ALA A 408 23.87 7.43 10.65
C ALA A 408 23.48 8.91 10.39
N PRO A 409 22.98 9.24 9.19
CA PRO A 409 22.84 8.35 8.03
C PRO A 409 24.17 8.18 7.28
N ALA A 410 24.60 6.94 7.08
CA ALA A 410 25.80 6.63 6.30
C ALA A 410 25.64 5.31 5.55
N SER A 411 26.13 5.27 4.31
CA SER A 411 26.11 4.06 3.48
C SER A 411 27.35 3.93 2.61
N SER A 412 27.61 2.71 2.16
CA SER A 412 28.62 2.40 1.16
C SER A 412 28.11 1.30 0.23
N THR A 413 28.50 1.37 -1.04
CA THR A 413 28.21 0.34 -2.04
C THR A 413 29.49 -0.43 -2.33
N LEU A 414 29.45 -1.74 -2.13
CA LEU A 414 30.57 -2.65 -2.31
C LEU A 414 30.34 -3.47 -3.57
N ALA A 415 31.36 -3.56 -4.43
CA ALA A 415 31.29 -4.30 -5.67
C ALA A 415 31.92 -5.69 -5.52
N PHE A 416 31.29 -6.67 -6.15
CA PHE A 416 31.74 -8.05 -6.27
C PHE A 416 31.51 -8.52 -7.70
N GLU A 417 32.24 -9.54 -8.13
CA GLU A 417 31.98 -10.29 -9.35
C GLU A 417 31.67 -11.74 -8.98
N VAL A 418 30.59 -12.26 -9.56
CA VAL A 418 30.21 -13.67 -9.42
C VAL A 418 30.40 -14.39 -10.74
N SER A 419 31.03 -15.56 -10.71
CA SER A 419 31.14 -16.45 -11.87
C SER A 419 30.43 -17.77 -11.58
N MET A 420 29.61 -18.20 -12.54
CA MET A 420 28.91 -19.48 -12.48
C MET A 420 29.83 -20.60 -12.99
N PRO A 421 29.63 -21.85 -12.56
CA PRO A 421 30.28 -22.99 -13.20
C PRO A 421 29.80 -23.13 -14.65
N ALA A 422 30.68 -23.58 -15.55
CA ALA A 422 30.39 -23.68 -16.99
C ALA A 422 29.27 -24.66 -17.35
N ASP A 423 28.92 -25.56 -16.44
CA ASP A 423 27.85 -26.56 -16.54
C ASP A 423 26.64 -26.21 -15.67
N VAL A 424 26.47 -24.93 -15.29
CA VAL A 424 25.28 -24.47 -14.55
C VAL A 424 24.00 -24.85 -15.30
N GLN A 425 23.07 -25.45 -14.59
CA GLN A 425 21.80 -25.89 -15.17
C GLN A 425 20.76 -24.77 -15.06
N ALA A 426 19.81 -24.75 -16.00
CA ALA A 426 18.61 -23.92 -15.87
C ALA A 426 17.91 -24.18 -14.52
N GLY A 427 17.44 -23.11 -13.88
CA GLY A 427 16.82 -23.17 -12.56
C GLY A 427 17.04 -21.91 -11.73
N GLU A 428 16.54 -21.97 -10.49
CA GLU A 428 16.59 -20.86 -9.53
C GLU A 428 17.74 -21.03 -8.53
N TYR A 429 18.53 -19.99 -8.36
CA TYR A 429 19.64 -19.90 -7.42
C TYR A 429 19.48 -18.65 -6.54
N ARG A 430 20.15 -18.63 -5.38
CA ARG A 430 20.09 -17.51 -4.43
C ARG A 430 21.48 -17.10 -3.98
N LEU A 431 21.75 -15.81 -4.02
CA LEU A 431 22.97 -15.19 -3.49
C LEU A 431 22.59 -14.37 -2.27
N ILE A 432 23.11 -14.70 -1.08
CA ILE A 432 22.70 -14.03 0.17
C ILE A 432 23.76 -13.01 0.59
N GLY A 433 23.41 -11.72 0.53
CA GLY A 433 24.22 -10.62 1.03
C GLY A 433 24.32 -10.65 2.56
N SER A 434 25.50 -10.33 3.10
CA SER A 434 25.67 -10.23 4.55
C SER A 434 26.80 -9.29 4.94
N ALA A 435 26.69 -8.71 6.14
CA ALA A 435 27.75 -7.95 6.81
C ALA A 435 28.06 -8.57 8.18
N LEU A 436 29.33 -8.57 8.57
CA LEU A 436 29.82 -9.02 9.88
C LEU A 436 30.38 -7.81 10.62
N VAL A 437 29.77 -7.47 11.76
CA VAL A 437 30.15 -6.34 12.62
C VAL A 437 30.20 -6.81 14.06
N GLY A 438 31.34 -6.63 14.74
CA GLY A 438 31.49 -7.04 16.14
C GLY A 438 31.18 -8.52 16.40
N GLY A 439 31.39 -9.40 15.41
CA GLY A 439 31.04 -10.83 15.48
C GLY A 439 29.56 -11.16 15.23
N LYS A 440 28.69 -10.17 15.05
CA LYS A 440 27.27 -10.35 14.69
C LYS A 440 27.09 -10.25 13.18
N ARG A 441 26.38 -11.21 12.60
CA ARG A 441 26.04 -11.22 11.17
C ARG A 441 24.70 -10.52 10.94
N TYR A 442 24.65 -9.64 9.95
CA TYR A 442 23.47 -8.93 9.48
C TYR A 442 23.15 -9.37 8.05
N GLN A 443 21.91 -9.76 7.81
CA GLN A 443 21.41 -10.32 6.54
C GLN A 443 20.04 -9.76 6.16
N GLN A 444 19.69 -8.59 6.70
CA GLN A 444 18.39 -7.97 6.47
C GLN A 444 18.57 -6.74 5.59
N ALA A 445 17.84 -6.70 4.49
CA ALA A 445 17.57 -5.48 3.76
C ALA A 445 16.45 -4.71 4.47
N VAL A 446 16.49 -3.38 4.35
CA VAL A 446 15.48 -2.49 4.95
C VAL A 446 14.97 -1.60 3.85
N GLN A 447 13.71 -1.80 3.45
CA GLN A 447 13.04 -0.92 2.51
C GLN A 447 12.22 0.12 3.28
N GLU A 448 12.54 1.39 3.07
CA GLU A 448 11.78 2.52 3.60
C GLU A 448 10.62 2.88 2.67
N ILE A 449 9.41 2.90 3.23
CA ILE A 449 8.18 3.33 2.57
C ILE A 449 7.83 4.72 3.11
N ALA A 450 8.35 5.76 2.46
CA ALA A 450 8.24 7.16 2.90
C ALA A 450 7.73 8.09 1.79
N TYR A 451 6.41 8.09 1.54
CA TYR A 451 5.80 9.08 0.66
C TYR A 451 5.34 10.31 1.44
N PRO A 452 5.31 11.52 0.83
CA PRO A 452 4.94 12.75 1.53
C PRO A 452 3.56 12.77 2.20
N HIS A 453 2.67 11.83 1.85
CA HIS A 453 1.27 11.79 2.28
C HIS A 453 0.96 10.60 3.23
N ILE A 454 1.98 9.80 3.59
CA ILE A 454 1.83 8.71 4.56
C ILE A 454 2.94 8.80 5.60
N ARG A 455 2.78 8.08 6.72
CA ARG A 455 3.86 7.91 7.69
C ARG A 455 4.93 6.99 7.12
N THR A 456 6.19 7.24 7.47
CA THR A 456 7.30 6.35 7.14
C THR A 456 7.07 4.99 7.77
N HIS A 457 7.12 3.93 6.98
CA HIS A 457 7.14 2.55 7.45
C HIS A 457 8.38 1.83 6.91
N ARG A 458 8.86 0.84 7.64
CA ARG A 458 9.99 0.01 7.23
C ARG A 458 9.54 -1.44 7.09
N ILE A 459 9.95 -2.06 6.00
CA ILE A 459 9.75 -3.49 5.77
C ILE A 459 11.11 -4.15 5.61
N TYR A 460 11.19 -5.39 6.09
CA TYR A 460 12.44 -6.13 6.18
C TYR A 460 12.33 -7.37 5.30
N SER A 461 13.35 -7.59 4.50
CA SER A 461 13.50 -8.79 3.69
C SER A 461 14.87 -9.40 3.93
N GLU A 462 15.00 -10.68 3.61
CA GLU A 462 16.32 -11.29 3.51
C GLU A 462 17.12 -10.56 2.43
N SER A 463 18.38 -10.25 2.75
CA SER A 463 19.34 -9.65 1.82
C SER A 463 19.71 -10.69 0.76
N LYS A 464 18.92 -10.81 -0.30
CA LYS A 464 19.13 -11.82 -1.35
C LYS A 464 19.01 -11.27 -2.75
N THR A 465 19.81 -11.82 -3.65
CA THR A 465 19.61 -11.74 -5.10
C THR A 465 19.18 -13.12 -5.58
N GLU A 466 17.98 -13.21 -6.14
CA GLU A 466 17.51 -14.39 -6.87
C GLU A 466 18.15 -14.40 -8.27
N VAL A 467 18.55 -15.58 -8.73
CA VAL A 467 19.13 -15.77 -10.06
C VAL A 467 18.35 -16.86 -10.77
N ALA A 468 17.61 -16.49 -11.81
CA ALA A 468 16.95 -17.43 -12.71
C ALA A 468 17.87 -17.68 -13.90
N VAL A 469 18.47 -18.87 -13.97
CA VAL A 469 19.17 -19.33 -15.17
C VAL A 469 18.11 -19.92 -16.09
N VAL A 470 17.98 -19.35 -17.28
CA VAL A 470 16.94 -19.72 -18.24
C VAL A 470 17.58 -20.32 -19.48
N ASP A 471 17.13 -21.51 -19.86
CA ASP A 471 17.39 -22.05 -21.19
C ASP A 471 16.55 -21.24 -22.19
N VAL A 472 17.16 -20.25 -22.82
CA VAL A 472 16.50 -19.37 -23.79
C VAL A 472 17.47 -18.96 -24.88
N GLU A 473 17.02 -19.12 -26.11
CA GLU A 473 17.64 -18.59 -27.30
C GLU A 473 16.85 -17.38 -27.80
N VAL A 474 17.55 -16.45 -28.43
CA VAL A 474 16.94 -15.31 -29.11
C VAL A 474 17.72 -15.00 -30.38
N ALA A 475 17.02 -14.63 -31.44
CA ALA A 475 17.67 -14.20 -32.68
C ALA A 475 18.46 -12.89 -32.45
N ASP A 476 19.52 -12.69 -33.24
CA ASP A 476 20.25 -11.43 -33.27
C ASP A 476 19.43 -10.38 -34.03
N ILE A 477 18.74 -9.52 -33.28
CA ILE A 477 17.76 -8.54 -33.80
C ILE A 477 17.89 -7.20 -33.08
N GLN A 478 17.49 -6.13 -33.77
CA GLN A 478 17.37 -4.79 -33.20
C GLN A 478 15.94 -4.52 -32.73
N VAL A 479 15.76 -4.24 -31.44
CA VAL A 479 14.45 -4.05 -30.83
C VAL A 479 14.18 -2.59 -30.50
N GLY A 480 13.12 -2.03 -31.08
CA GLY A 480 12.52 -0.76 -30.67
C GLY A 480 11.42 -0.97 -29.62
N TYR A 481 11.32 -0.09 -28.63
CA TYR A 481 10.29 -0.20 -27.59
C TYR A 481 9.56 1.12 -27.32
N VAL A 482 8.25 1.12 -27.46
CA VAL A 482 7.37 2.23 -27.10
C VAL A 482 6.89 2.03 -25.66
N MET A 483 7.37 2.86 -24.74
CA MET A 483 7.04 2.74 -23.31
C MET A 483 5.54 2.87 -23.03
N GLY A 484 5.01 1.93 -22.24
CA GLY A 484 3.69 2.00 -21.63
C GLY A 484 3.72 2.54 -20.19
N SER A 485 2.57 2.51 -19.52
CA SER A 485 2.44 2.97 -18.13
C SER A 485 3.10 2.01 -17.13
N GLY A 486 4.15 2.45 -16.44
CA GLY A 486 4.81 1.66 -15.38
C GLY A 486 5.50 0.38 -15.90
N ASP A 487 5.84 0.34 -17.18
CA ASP A 487 6.29 -0.85 -17.89
C ASP A 487 7.77 -1.18 -17.58
N GLN A 488 8.03 -2.42 -17.12
CA GLN A 488 9.38 -2.92 -16.79
C GLN A 488 9.88 -3.98 -17.80
N VAL A 489 9.10 -4.29 -18.83
CA VAL A 489 9.47 -5.28 -19.85
C VAL A 489 10.80 -4.94 -20.54
N PRO A 490 11.11 -3.68 -20.92
CA PRO A 490 12.39 -3.38 -21.60
C PRO A 490 13.62 -3.74 -20.77
N ALA A 491 13.56 -3.51 -19.46
CA ALA A 491 14.64 -3.88 -18.54
C ALA A 491 14.79 -5.39 -18.47
N ALA A 492 13.67 -6.14 -18.46
CA ALA A 492 13.68 -7.59 -18.51
C ALA A 492 14.26 -8.12 -19.83
N LEU A 493 13.91 -7.54 -20.98
CA LEU A 493 14.41 -7.96 -22.30
C LEU A 493 15.92 -7.76 -22.46
N ARG A 494 16.48 -6.68 -21.90
CA ARG A 494 17.94 -6.47 -21.90
C ARG A 494 18.69 -7.57 -21.13
N ARG A 495 18.05 -8.25 -20.17
CA ARG A 495 18.64 -9.40 -19.46
C ARG A 495 18.81 -10.63 -20.36
N LEU A 496 18.12 -10.69 -21.50
CA LEU A 496 18.36 -11.70 -22.54
C LEU A 496 19.60 -11.42 -23.40
N GLY A 497 20.32 -10.32 -23.15
CA GLY A 497 21.45 -9.90 -23.97
C GLY A 497 21.06 -9.08 -25.21
N LEU A 498 19.77 -8.74 -25.36
CA LEU A 498 19.27 -7.91 -26.46
C LEU A 498 19.57 -6.42 -26.27
N GLU A 499 19.89 -5.75 -27.37
CA GLU A 499 19.89 -4.29 -27.42
C GLU A 499 18.46 -3.77 -27.61
N VAL A 500 17.90 -3.16 -26.55
CA VAL A 500 16.55 -2.57 -26.57
C VAL A 500 16.62 -1.06 -26.56
N SER A 501 16.26 -0.44 -27.69
CA SER A 501 16.19 1.01 -27.88
C SER A 501 14.81 1.53 -27.47
N ILE A 502 14.76 2.46 -26.52
CA ILE A 502 13.50 3.12 -26.15
C ILE A 502 13.18 4.20 -27.17
N LEU A 503 11.99 4.11 -27.80
CA LEU A 503 11.51 5.06 -28.78
C LEU A 503 10.90 6.30 -28.10
N SER A 504 11.55 7.43 -28.30
CA SER A 504 11.08 8.75 -27.87
C SER A 504 9.90 9.26 -28.71
N ASP A 505 9.24 10.32 -28.25
CA ASP A 505 8.14 10.96 -29.01
C ASP A 505 8.62 11.53 -30.35
N ASP A 506 9.84 12.05 -30.40
CA ASP A 506 10.45 12.58 -31.62
C ASP A 506 10.76 11.47 -32.62
N GLU A 507 11.24 10.31 -32.15
CA GLU A 507 11.47 9.13 -32.99
C GLU A 507 10.16 8.56 -33.54
N LEU A 508 9.12 8.47 -32.72
CA LEU A 508 7.79 8.06 -33.15
C LEU A 508 7.17 9.00 -34.18
N THR A 509 7.55 10.28 -34.17
CA THR A 509 7.01 11.28 -35.09
C THR A 509 7.83 11.39 -36.38
N THR A 510 9.16 11.32 -36.28
CA THR A 510 10.06 11.61 -37.42
C THR A 510 11.27 10.68 -37.56
N GLY A 511 11.54 9.81 -36.57
CA GLY A 511 12.68 8.91 -36.59
C GLY A 511 12.58 7.80 -37.63
N ASP A 512 13.71 7.25 -38.02
CA ASP A 512 13.77 6.09 -38.92
C ASP A 512 13.46 4.80 -38.14
N LEU A 513 12.30 4.21 -38.42
CA LEU A 513 11.86 2.96 -37.78
C LEU A 513 12.42 1.71 -38.47
N SER A 514 12.93 1.84 -39.71
CA SER A 514 13.46 0.70 -40.49
C SER A 514 14.76 0.11 -39.94
N ARG A 515 15.40 0.81 -39.00
CA ARG A 515 16.58 0.32 -38.25
C ARG A 515 16.27 -0.82 -37.27
N PHE A 516 15.00 -1.09 -37.01
CA PHE A 516 14.57 -2.14 -36.08
C PHE A 516 14.02 -3.33 -36.85
N ASP A 517 14.24 -4.54 -36.37
CA ASP A 517 13.60 -5.74 -36.92
C ASP A 517 12.24 -5.95 -36.26
N THR A 518 12.17 -5.65 -34.97
CA THR A 518 10.96 -5.78 -34.15
C THR A 518 10.73 -4.51 -33.33
N ILE A 519 9.48 -4.01 -33.32
CA ILE A 519 9.05 -2.95 -32.42
C ILE A 519 7.96 -3.47 -31.48
N VAL A 520 8.14 -3.23 -30.18
CA VAL A 520 7.16 -3.57 -29.14
C VAL A 520 6.46 -2.30 -28.65
N VAL A 521 5.13 -2.31 -28.65
CA VAL A 521 4.29 -1.30 -28.00
C VAL A 521 3.90 -1.81 -26.62
N GLY A 522 4.34 -1.08 -25.60
CA GLY A 522 4.09 -1.39 -24.20
C GLY A 522 2.64 -1.23 -23.77
N ILE A 523 2.35 -1.69 -22.55
CA ILE A 523 0.99 -1.75 -22.02
C ILE A 523 0.36 -0.36 -21.88
N ARG A 524 -0.90 -0.21 -22.31
CA ARG A 524 -1.66 1.06 -22.22
C ARG A 524 -0.95 2.28 -22.82
N ALA A 525 -0.08 2.07 -23.81
CA ALA A 525 0.56 3.16 -24.54
C ALA A 525 -0.48 4.09 -25.19
N SER A 526 -1.64 3.58 -25.61
CA SER A 526 -2.73 4.40 -26.20
C SER A 526 -3.26 5.48 -25.25
N GLN A 527 -3.24 5.24 -23.94
CA GLN A 527 -3.74 6.18 -22.93
C GLN A 527 -2.67 7.14 -22.40
N THR A 528 -1.39 6.76 -22.54
CA THR A 528 -0.28 7.45 -21.88
C THR A 528 0.70 8.12 -22.83
N ARG A 529 0.65 7.79 -24.13
CA ARG A 529 1.60 8.27 -25.14
C ARG A 529 0.84 8.82 -26.34
N GLN A 530 0.51 10.11 -26.32
CA GLN A 530 -0.19 10.75 -27.43
C GLN A 530 0.58 10.65 -28.76
N ALA A 531 1.91 10.71 -28.73
CA ALA A 531 2.74 10.56 -29.93
C ALA A 531 2.58 9.19 -30.60
N PHE A 532 2.38 8.11 -29.82
CA PHE A 532 2.07 6.79 -30.38
C PHE A 532 0.72 6.81 -31.09
N VAL A 533 -0.33 7.29 -30.43
CA VAL A 533 -1.69 7.38 -31.00
C VAL A 533 -1.69 8.19 -32.31
N SER A 534 -1.05 9.37 -32.29
CA SER A 534 -1.03 10.29 -33.42
C SER A 534 -0.18 9.81 -34.60
N ASN A 535 0.75 8.87 -34.38
CA ASN A 535 1.65 8.35 -35.41
C ASN A 535 1.53 6.83 -35.63
N ASN A 536 0.43 6.22 -35.19
CA ASN A 536 0.24 4.76 -35.26
C ASN A 536 0.32 4.23 -36.70
N GLU A 537 -0.09 5.03 -37.69
CA GLU A 537 0.04 4.68 -39.11
C GLU A 537 1.49 4.34 -39.50
N ARG A 538 2.48 5.09 -38.99
CA ARG A 538 3.91 4.81 -39.24
C ARG A 538 4.34 3.47 -38.65
N MET A 539 3.74 3.05 -37.53
CA MET A 539 4.01 1.75 -36.91
C MET A 539 3.45 0.61 -37.76
N LEU A 540 2.27 0.82 -38.35
CA LEU A 540 1.65 -0.15 -39.26
C LEU A 540 2.42 -0.22 -40.59
N GLU A 541 2.87 0.92 -41.12
CA GLU A 541 3.75 1.00 -42.30
C GLU A 541 5.06 0.23 -42.06
N PHE A 542 5.69 0.40 -40.90
CA PHE A 542 6.87 -0.37 -40.50
C PHE A 542 6.63 -1.90 -40.58
N ALA A 543 5.47 -2.37 -40.11
CA ALA A 543 5.10 -3.78 -40.22
C ALA A 543 4.80 -4.20 -41.67
N ASP A 544 4.15 -3.35 -42.45
CA ASP A 544 3.87 -3.61 -43.88
C ASP A 544 5.17 -3.79 -44.69
N GLU A 545 6.19 -2.98 -44.39
CA GLU A 545 7.52 -2.99 -45.02
C GLU A 545 8.45 -4.12 -44.57
N GLY A 546 7.98 -5.05 -43.74
CA GLY A 546 8.71 -6.27 -43.36
C GLY A 546 9.09 -6.37 -41.89
N GLY A 547 8.87 -5.30 -41.12
CA GLY A 547 9.09 -5.30 -39.68
C GLY A 547 8.09 -6.17 -38.91
N THR A 548 8.41 -6.47 -37.66
CA THR A 548 7.48 -7.13 -36.73
C THR A 548 6.99 -6.14 -35.68
N LEU A 549 5.69 -5.84 -35.67
CA LEU A 549 5.05 -4.99 -34.65
C LEU A 549 4.32 -5.85 -33.62
N ILE A 550 4.78 -5.83 -32.37
CA ILE A 550 4.13 -6.49 -31.23
C ILE A 550 3.40 -5.43 -30.41
N VAL A 551 2.09 -5.54 -30.28
CA VAL A 551 1.27 -4.66 -29.45
C VAL A 551 0.81 -5.41 -28.22
N GLN A 552 1.34 -5.04 -27.06
CA GLN A 552 0.85 -5.55 -25.78
C GLN A 552 -0.52 -4.96 -25.43
N TYR A 553 -1.17 -5.50 -24.40
CA TYR A 553 -2.55 -5.12 -24.06
C TYR A 553 -2.75 -3.60 -23.99
N GLN A 554 -3.89 -3.18 -24.53
CA GLN A 554 -4.38 -1.81 -24.51
C GLN A 554 -5.80 -1.82 -23.93
N GLN A 555 -6.28 -0.66 -23.50
CA GLN A 555 -7.65 -0.52 -23.02
C GLN A 555 -8.63 -0.30 -24.20
N PRO A 556 -9.97 -0.36 -23.98
CA PRO A 556 -10.96 -0.26 -25.04
C PRO A 556 -10.85 0.96 -25.97
N ASP A 557 -10.20 2.04 -25.50
CA ASP A 557 -9.90 3.21 -26.33
C ASP A 557 -9.02 2.88 -27.55
N PHE A 558 -8.18 1.85 -27.49
CA PHE A 558 -7.35 1.44 -28.63
C PHE A 558 -8.18 0.92 -29.80
N ALA A 559 -9.17 0.07 -29.52
CA ALA A 559 -10.11 -0.42 -30.53
C ALA A 559 -11.04 0.71 -30.99
N ALA A 560 -11.54 1.54 -30.07
CA ALA A 560 -12.44 2.65 -30.40
C ALA A 560 -11.78 3.71 -31.30
N GLN A 561 -10.45 3.87 -31.21
CA GLN A 561 -9.65 4.77 -32.04
C GLN A 561 -9.16 4.12 -33.35
N ASN A 562 -9.51 2.85 -33.62
CA ASN A 562 -9.08 2.08 -34.79
C ASN A 562 -7.55 2.02 -34.95
N LEU A 563 -6.83 1.78 -33.85
CA LEU A 563 -5.36 1.70 -33.88
C LEU A 563 -4.84 0.31 -34.31
N ALA A 564 -5.69 -0.71 -34.39
CA ALA A 564 -5.35 -2.01 -34.95
C ALA A 564 -5.35 -1.97 -36.50
N PRO A 565 -4.57 -2.82 -37.18
CA PRO A 565 -4.50 -2.85 -38.66
C PRO A 565 -5.78 -3.34 -39.34
N PHE A 566 -6.56 -4.18 -38.65
CA PHE A 566 -7.83 -4.74 -39.13
C PHE A 566 -8.89 -4.64 -38.02
N PRO A 567 -10.20 -4.71 -38.36
CA PRO A 567 -11.28 -4.53 -37.41
C PRO A 567 -11.19 -5.45 -36.18
N VAL A 568 -11.36 -4.86 -35.00
CA VAL A 568 -11.37 -5.50 -33.68
C VAL A 568 -12.37 -4.80 -32.76
N ALA A 569 -12.84 -5.48 -31.72
CA ALA A 569 -13.67 -4.88 -30.68
C ALA A 569 -13.26 -5.32 -29.26
N MET A 570 -13.55 -4.47 -28.28
CA MET A 570 -13.38 -4.72 -26.84
C MET A 570 -14.65 -4.30 -26.10
N GLU A 571 -15.77 -4.96 -26.41
CA GLU A 571 -17.10 -4.58 -25.90
C GLU A 571 -17.31 -4.98 -24.44
N ARG A 572 -16.54 -5.97 -23.97
CA ARG A 572 -16.54 -6.47 -22.59
C ARG A 572 -15.10 -6.59 -22.11
N ASN A 573 -14.90 -6.51 -20.80
CA ASN A 573 -13.60 -6.76 -20.18
C ASN A 573 -13.34 -8.27 -20.12
N VAL A 574 -13.03 -8.88 -21.27
CA VAL A 574 -12.64 -10.28 -21.38
C VAL A 574 -11.20 -10.43 -20.90
N ARG A 575 -10.99 -11.29 -19.90
CA ARG A 575 -9.70 -11.50 -19.21
C ARG A 575 -9.69 -12.90 -18.59
N VAL A 576 -8.52 -13.36 -18.19
CA VAL A 576 -8.33 -14.63 -17.47
C VAL A 576 -7.50 -14.33 -16.24
N VAL A 577 -8.15 -14.35 -15.08
CA VAL A 577 -7.56 -13.90 -13.81
C VAL A 577 -6.90 -15.01 -13.03
N ASP A 578 -7.31 -16.25 -13.25
CA ASP A 578 -6.65 -17.41 -12.64
C ASP A 578 -5.30 -17.64 -13.33
N GLU A 579 -4.21 -17.36 -12.63
CA GLU A 579 -2.84 -17.58 -13.11
C GLU A 579 -2.53 -19.04 -13.45
N THR A 580 -3.33 -19.99 -12.97
CA THR A 580 -3.21 -21.43 -13.24
C THR A 580 -4.12 -21.92 -14.35
N ALA A 581 -4.99 -21.06 -14.90
CA ALA A 581 -5.89 -21.43 -15.99
C ALA A 581 -5.10 -22.08 -17.16
N PRO A 582 -5.54 -23.23 -17.68
CA PRO A 582 -4.87 -23.89 -18.80
C PRO A 582 -4.84 -23.00 -20.05
N ILE A 583 -3.71 -23.04 -20.76
CA ILE A 583 -3.56 -22.39 -22.06
C ILE A 583 -3.60 -23.45 -23.14
N THR A 584 -4.53 -23.33 -24.08
CA THR A 584 -4.59 -24.17 -25.27
C THR A 584 -3.82 -23.48 -26.39
N ILE A 585 -2.76 -24.12 -26.90
CA ILE A 585 -2.06 -23.66 -28.11
C ILE A 585 -2.88 -24.08 -29.32
N LEU A 586 -3.35 -23.11 -30.10
CA LEU A 586 -4.23 -23.35 -31.26
C LEU A 586 -3.44 -23.66 -32.53
N GLU A 587 -2.25 -23.07 -32.67
CA GLU A 587 -1.40 -23.18 -33.84
C GLU A 587 0.01 -23.65 -33.46
N PRO A 588 0.21 -24.93 -33.07
CA PRO A 588 1.45 -25.42 -32.48
C PRO A 588 2.67 -25.35 -33.40
N ASP A 589 2.45 -25.38 -34.72
CA ASP A 589 3.52 -25.28 -35.72
C ASP A 589 3.91 -23.81 -36.02
N HIS A 590 3.16 -22.84 -35.50
CA HIS A 590 3.43 -21.42 -35.75
C HIS A 590 4.80 -21.02 -35.14
N PRO A 591 5.63 -20.20 -35.81
CA PRO A 591 6.97 -19.83 -35.33
C PRO A 591 7.05 -19.27 -33.91
N VAL A 592 5.97 -18.63 -33.42
CA VAL A 592 5.86 -18.20 -32.01
C VAL A 592 6.08 -19.34 -31.02
N PHE A 593 5.77 -20.58 -31.40
CA PHE A 593 5.93 -21.77 -30.53
C PHE A 593 7.06 -22.70 -30.95
N SER A 594 7.73 -22.43 -32.07
CA SER A 594 8.74 -23.33 -32.64
C SER A 594 10.08 -22.68 -32.95
N PHE A 595 10.22 -21.35 -32.86
CA PHE A 595 11.48 -20.66 -33.16
C PHE A 595 11.74 -19.39 -32.33
N PRO A 596 12.98 -19.21 -31.80
CA PRO A 596 14.07 -20.19 -31.77
C PRO A 596 13.87 -21.27 -30.70
N ASN A 597 13.00 -21.04 -29.72
CA ASN A 597 12.71 -21.98 -28.66
C ASN A 597 11.52 -22.87 -29.03
N GLN A 598 11.58 -24.16 -28.72
CA GLN A 598 10.38 -25.01 -28.71
C GLN A 598 9.56 -24.68 -27.47
N ILE A 599 8.30 -24.30 -27.67
CA ILE A 599 7.34 -23.96 -26.63
C ILE A 599 6.30 -25.05 -26.53
N ASP A 600 5.94 -25.41 -25.31
CA ASP A 600 4.78 -26.25 -25.02
C ASP A 600 3.95 -25.70 -23.84
N ALA A 601 3.01 -26.50 -23.33
CA ALA A 601 2.14 -26.06 -22.24
C ALA A 601 2.91 -25.75 -20.93
N GLN A 602 4.08 -26.34 -20.71
CA GLN A 602 4.91 -26.12 -19.52
C GLN A 602 5.50 -24.70 -19.47
N ASP A 603 5.72 -24.05 -20.62
CA ASP A 603 6.16 -22.65 -20.66
C ASP A 603 5.10 -21.66 -20.14
N PHE A 604 3.87 -22.14 -19.92
CA PHE A 604 2.80 -21.42 -19.25
C PHE A 604 2.68 -21.79 -17.75
N GLU A 605 3.59 -22.55 -17.16
CA GLU A 605 3.57 -22.81 -15.71
C GLU A 605 4.28 -21.70 -14.90
N GLY A 606 3.97 -21.59 -13.61
CA GLY A 606 4.64 -20.65 -12.70
C GLY A 606 4.29 -19.17 -12.89
N TRP A 607 3.24 -18.87 -13.66
CA TRP A 607 2.78 -17.49 -13.85
C TRP A 607 2.25 -16.90 -12.55
N VAL A 608 2.47 -15.60 -12.36
CA VAL A 608 2.01 -14.86 -11.19
C VAL A 608 0.78 -14.01 -11.50
N GLN A 609 -0.17 -14.00 -10.57
CA GLN A 609 -1.33 -13.12 -10.48
C GLN A 609 -2.45 -13.29 -11.53
N GLU A 610 -2.17 -13.34 -12.83
CA GLU A 610 -3.19 -13.47 -13.88
C GLU A 610 -2.57 -13.84 -15.24
N ARG A 611 -3.35 -14.46 -16.15
CA ARG A 611 -2.90 -14.82 -17.51
C ARG A 611 -2.92 -13.62 -18.46
N ASN A 612 -4.09 -13.01 -18.67
CA ASN A 612 -4.27 -11.97 -19.67
C ASN A 612 -5.35 -10.97 -19.28
N ASN A 613 -5.30 -9.78 -19.89
CA ASN A 613 -6.23 -8.68 -19.63
C ASN A 613 -6.63 -7.98 -20.93
N TYR A 614 -7.91 -7.60 -21.06
CA TYR A 614 -8.42 -6.84 -22.20
C TYR A 614 -8.29 -7.58 -23.54
N ASN A 615 -8.68 -8.85 -23.58
CA ASN A 615 -8.71 -9.62 -24.82
C ASN A 615 -9.66 -8.97 -25.83
N PHE A 616 -9.37 -9.08 -27.13
CA PHE A 616 -10.35 -8.71 -28.13
C PHE A 616 -11.58 -9.62 -28.03
N SER A 617 -12.75 -9.01 -27.91
CA SER A 617 -14.03 -9.73 -27.85
C SER A 617 -14.51 -10.16 -29.24
N SER A 618 -14.04 -9.50 -30.29
CA SER A 618 -14.21 -9.90 -31.69
C SER A 618 -13.09 -9.31 -32.54
N PHE A 619 -12.79 -9.96 -33.67
CA PHE A 619 -11.74 -9.58 -34.60
C PHE A 619 -12.00 -10.19 -35.99
N ASP A 620 -11.38 -9.61 -37.02
CA ASP A 620 -11.44 -10.12 -38.40
C ASP A 620 -10.68 -11.47 -38.54
N ARG A 621 -11.43 -12.57 -38.48
CA ARG A 621 -10.89 -13.95 -38.59
C ARG A 621 -10.31 -14.30 -39.95
N GLU A 622 -10.54 -13.50 -40.99
CA GLU A 622 -9.89 -13.72 -42.29
C GLU A 622 -8.45 -13.17 -42.30
N ARG A 623 -8.15 -12.24 -41.41
CA ARG A 623 -6.85 -11.54 -41.34
C ARG A 623 -6.03 -11.89 -40.11
N TYR A 624 -6.69 -12.22 -38.99
CA TYR A 624 -6.04 -12.65 -37.76
C TYR A 624 -6.11 -14.15 -37.57
N VAL A 625 -4.98 -14.73 -37.18
CA VAL A 625 -4.84 -16.10 -36.72
C VAL A 625 -4.74 -16.09 -35.18
N PRO A 626 -5.73 -16.64 -34.45
CA PRO A 626 -5.62 -16.78 -33.00
C PRO A 626 -4.62 -17.89 -32.66
N LEU A 627 -3.66 -17.57 -31.79
CA LEU A 627 -2.56 -18.48 -31.45
C LEU A 627 -2.82 -19.27 -30.16
N THR A 628 -3.64 -18.74 -29.25
CA THR A 628 -3.93 -19.36 -27.96
C THR A 628 -5.38 -19.15 -27.54
N GLU A 629 -5.93 -20.08 -26.77
CA GLU A 629 -7.21 -19.96 -26.07
C GLU A 629 -7.02 -20.13 -24.55
N ALA A 630 -7.72 -19.33 -23.75
CA ALA A 630 -7.78 -19.46 -22.29
C ALA A 630 -9.13 -18.94 -21.74
N HIS A 631 -9.54 -19.41 -20.56
CA HIS A 631 -10.69 -18.92 -19.81
C HIS A 631 -10.59 -19.30 -18.32
N ASP A 632 -11.24 -18.52 -17.46
CA ASP A 632 -11.42 -18.88 -16.05
C ASP A 632 -12.52 -19.97 -15.92
N GLU A 633 -12.51 -20.71 -14.81
CA GLU A 633 -13.48 -21.77 -14.56
C GLU A 633 -14.93 -21.24 -14.64
N GLY A 634 -15.74 -21.87 -15.49
CA GLY A 634 -17.15 -21.51 -15.69
C GLY A 634 -17.38 -20.35 -16.67
N GLU A 635 -16.33 -19.73 -17.20
CA GLU A 635 -16.43 -18.70 -18.24
C GLU A 635 -16.38 -19.29 -19.66
N SER A 636 -16.73 -18.47 -20.66
CA SER A 636 -16.63 -18.87 -22.06
C SER A 636 -15.18 -18.80 -22.55
N PRO A 637 -14.72 -19.73 -23.42
CA PRO A 637 -13.39 -19.67 -24.01
C PRO A 637 -13.09 -18.33 -24.70
N SER A 638 -11.86 -17.83 -24.53
CA SER A 638 -11.38 -16.60 -25.18
C SER A 638 -10.13 -16.90 -26.01
N ASP A 639 -10.21 -16.63 -27.32
CA ASP A 639 -9.13 -16.79 -28.29
C ASP A 639 -8.53 -15.45 -28.76
N GLY A 640 -9.02 -14.33 -28.22
CA GLY A 640 -8.60 -12.96 -28.59
C GLY A 640 -7.36 -12.45 -27.83
N ALA A 641 -6.63 -13.34 -27.14
CA ALA A 641 -5.54 -12.95 -26.24
C ALA A 641 -4.16 -12.89 -26.91
N MET A 642 -3.94 -13.70 -27.96
CA MET A 642 -2.72 -13.64 -28.76
C MET A 642 -3.08 -13.89 -30.22
N LEU A 643 -3.01 -12.84 -31.02
CA LEU A 643 -3.40 -12.86 -32.43
C LEU A 643 -2.20 -12.50 -33.29
N HIS A 644 -1.96 -13.26 -34.34
CA HIS A 644 -1.01 -12.91 -35.40
C HIS A 644 -1.76 -12.48 -36.65
N ALA A 645 -1.22 -11.50 -37.37
CA ALA A 645 -1.64 -11.17 -38.71
C ALA A 645 -0.43 -10.84 -39.59
N ARG A 646 -0.54 -11.15 -40.88
CA ARG A 646 0.36 -10.62 -41.90
C ARG A 646 -0.13 -9.26 -42.39
N ILE A 647 0.76 -8.27 -42.35
CA ILE A 647 0.59 -6.97 -42.96
C ILE A 647 1.74 -6.82 -43.96
N GLY A 648 1.42 -6.57 -45.23
CA GLY A 648 2.41 -6.53 -46.31
C GLY A 648 3.34 -7.75 -46.27
N SER A 649 4.62 -7.49 -46.05
CA SER A 649 5.66 -8.52 -45.94
C SER A 649 6.08 -8.87 -44.50
N GLY A 650 5.63 -8.10 -43.50
CA GLY A 650 6.04 -8.29 -42.11
C GLY A 650 4.99 -8.99 -41.25
N ASN A 651 5.01 -8.68 -39.96
CA ASN A 651 4.19 -9.33 -38.95
C ASN A 651 3.55 -8.29 -38.02
N TYR A 652 2.31 -8.56 -37.63
CA TYR A 652 1.64 -7.88 -36.53
C TYR A 652 1.20 -8.92 -35.50
N VAL A 653 1.55 -8.70 -34.23
CA VAL A 653 1.09 -9.52 -33.12
C VAL A 653 0.39 -8.63 -32.12
N TYR A 654 -0.87 -8.94 -31.81
CA TYR A 654 -1.51 -8.44 -30.61
C TYR A 654 -1.38 -9.47 -29.50
N THR A 655 -0.95 -9.07 -28.31
CA THR A 655 -0.87 -9.96 -27.15
C THR A 655 -1.33 -9.28 -25.87
N SER A 656 -2.38 -9.83 -25.27
CA SER A 656 -2.98 -9.32 -24.04
C SER A 656 -2.47 -10.02 -22.77
N TYR A 657 -1.55 -10.97 -22.92
CA TYR A 657 -0.92 -11.69 -21.82
C TYR A 657 -0.13 -10.74 -20.92
N SER A 658 -0.08 -11.07 -19.63
CA SER A 658 0.48 -10.23 -18.57
C SER A 658 2.02 -10.25 -18.52
N TRP A 659 2.69 -10.07 -19.66
CA TRP A 659 4.16 -10.05 -19.79
C TRP A 659 4.84 -9.06 -18.83
N PHE A 660 4.20 -7.91 -18.62
CA PHE A 660 4.63 -6.87 -17.67
C PHE A 660 4.66 -7.34 -16.20
N ARG A 661 4.08 -8.51 -15.88
CA ARG A 661 4.20 -9.17 -14.58
C ARG A 661 5.16 -10.35 -14.66
N GLN A 662 5.03 -11.19 -15.69
CA GLN A 662 5.78 -12.44 -15.79
C GLN A 662 7.28 -12.22 -16.03
N LEU A 663 7.63 -11.31 -16.95
CA LEU A 663 9.04 -11.05 -17.28
C LEU A 663 9.76 -10.39 -16.09
N PRO A 664 9.22 -9.36 -15.41
CA PRO A 664 9.85 -8.82 -14.20
C PRO A 664 9.92 -9.81 -13.03
N ALA A 665 8.99 -10.77 -12.96
CA ALA A 665 9.00 -11.83 -11.95
C ALA A 665 9.99 -12.97 -12.26
N GLY A 666 10.62 -12.98 -13.43
CA GLY A 666 11.61 -14.02 -13.76
C GLY A 666 11.05 -15.32 -14.31
N VAL A 667 9.77 -15.37 -14.72
CA VAL A 667 9.11 -16.61 -15.16
C VAL A 667 9.80 -17.18 -16.41
N PRO A 668 10.45 -18.36 -16.35
CA PRO A 668 11.30 -18.85 -17.45
C PRO A 668 10.57 -19.01 -18.79
N GLY A 669 9.38 -19.63 -18.77
CA GLY A 669 8.59 -19.83 -19.99
C GLY A 669 8.12 -18.53 -20.63
N ALA A 670 7.85 -17.49 -19.82
CA ALA A 670 7.52 -16.16 -20.35
C ALA A 670 8.68 -15.55 -21.14
N TYR A 671 9.92 -15.74 -20.67
CA TYR A 671 11.11 -15.31 -21.40
C TYR A 671 11.29 -16.06 -22.72
N ARG A 672 11.09 -17.39 -22.75
CA ARG A 672 11.17 -18.21 -23.97
C ARG A 672 10.12 -17.80 -25.00
N ILE A 673 8.85 -17.67 -24.59
CA ILE A 673 7.75 -17.27 -25.47
C ILE A 673 7.99 -15.85 -26.02
N PHE A 674 8.39 -14.90 -25.17
CA PHE A 674 8.62 -13.54 -25.62
C PHE A 674 9.86 -13.43 -26.52
N ALA A 675 10.89 -14.24 -26.29
CA ALA A 675 12.04 -14.35 -27.20
C ALA A 675 11.62 -14.85 -28.60
N ASN A 676 10.70 -15.82 -28.69
CA ASN A 676 10.14 -16.26 -29.95
C ASN A 676 9.34 -15.17 -30.66
N LEU A 677 8.47 -14.45 -29.92
CA LEU A 677 7.72 -13.30 -30.45
C LEU A 677 8.67 -12.26 -31.05
N LEU A 678 9.74 -11.92 -30.32
CA LEU A 678 10.75 -10.98 -30.77
C LEU A 678 11.49 -11.46 -32.03
N SER A 679 11.76 -12.77 -32.12
CA SER A 679 12.55 -13.41 -33.18
C SER A 679 11.76 -13.75 -34.45
N LEU A 680 10.46 -13.46 -34.51
CA LEU A 680 9.62 -13.67 -35.68
C LEU A 680 10.18 -13.18 -37.03
N PRO A 681 10.85 -12.02 -37.15
CA PRO A 681 11.39 -11.59 -38.45
C PRO A 681 12.53 -12.51 -38.94
N ALA A 682 13.20 -13.23 -38.04
CA ALA A 682 14.27 -14.18 -38.35
C ALA A 682 13.77 -15.63 -38.50
N ALA A 683 12.48 -15.89 -38.28
CA ALA A 683 11.92 -17.23 -38.34
C ALA A 683 11.97 -17.79 -39.78
N PRO A 684 12.28 -19.09 -39.96
CA PRO A 684 12.17 -19.75 -41.25
C PRO A 684 10.72 -19.67 -41.77
N GLN A 685 10.56 -19.30 -43.05
CA GLN A 685 9.25 -19.26 -43.72
C GLN A 685 8.73 -20.63 -44.13
#